data_AF-A0A9D6TGM2-F1
#
_entry.id   AF-A0A9D6TGM2-F1
#
_cell.length_a   1.000
_cell.length_b   1.000
_cell.length_c   1.000
_cell.angle_alpha   90.00
_cell.angle_beta   90.00
_cell.angle_gamma   90.00
#
_symmetry.space_group_name_H-M   'P 1'
#
loop_
_entity.id
_entity.type
_entity.pdbx_description
1 polymer ?
#
loop_
_entity_poly.entity_id
_entity_poly.type
_entity_poly.pdbx_seq_one_letter_code
_entity_poly.pdbx_strand_id
1 'polypeptide(L)'
;MKPVPSSLFRSAFGALTLFAGGVLALALAFALAVPRARAHIVLPEKLHPVAESYRRVSFILNVIPVAWDQVDPEIVALAEYWRAIDAPAADNFLKDGQAIIAKATIKPDPEKGIEPMPRRQAAARVFELCTRVIPVLVRHHLKETEQRTDNRLETLAKVKKAHGIWQAFEDTLSVVDSEAYRAQGQAWLQMTSALGTPGLLGAGAVPFDRENFRQQSQVVLDYLDGSYGKEFHAVEGRRLAPAPIRSATFNHEAKLPLRLPPGTNINKQLPRPRQILNMTARGVDESETALIALGDMAFDSAEIFGEPARSLGINCNTCHNKSITNPNFFIPGLSARPGGADITGSFFAGQLNNGHFDPLDIPDLRGIRFLAPYGRNGRFESLRDFTRFAIVNEFNGDEPDPMLVDAIIAYMNEFDFLPNRYLNRDGTLNEQAPADARRGEKIFTRPFPQMNGMSCATCHIPSANFVDHKRHDVGTVKGSEPFSRDRALKTQTLLGIRHTPPYFHDGSHATLREVSEYFNNYYKLGLSARELADLTAYVETVGDGIDPMEDTVHTLEAEMQEFSFFLSAFEFLDDKNKPDLMGLTFRTIATEIRAHKWDLQDYTHLPVLDKMAELMDQADAARKTDDRVTMRKLVAAFRELYDKNKVFLK
;
A
#
# COMPACT_ATOMS: atom_id res chain seq x y z
N MET A 1 -48.12 14.95 -42.64
CA MET A 1 -48.30 16.08 -43.58
C MET A 1 -47.27 17.18 -43.25
N LYS A 2 -47.19 18.26 -44.04
CA LYS A 2 -46.23 19.37 -43.84
C LYS A 2 -46.69 20.38 -42.75
N PRO A 3 -45.82 21.32 -42.28
CA PRO A 3 -45.98 22.07 -41.01
C PRO A 3 -46.21 23.60 -41.23
N VAL A 4 -45.71 24.47 -40.30
CA VAL A 4 -45.48 25.96 -40.43
C VAL A 4 -46.70 26.85 -40.01
N PRO A 5 -46.58 28.09 -39.44
CA PRO A 5 -45.75 28.60 -38.31
C PRO A 5 -46.43 29.74 -37.45
N SER A 6 -45.62 30.58 -36.77
CA SER A 6 -45.83 32.03 -36.40
C SER A 6 -46.92 32.43 -35.38
N SER A 7 -46.79 33.37 -34.41
CA SER A 7 -45.83 34.42 -33.97
C SER A 7 -46.30 35.89 -34.15
N LEU A 8 -46.61 36.57 -33.03
CA LEU A 8 -46.83 38.03 -32.81
C LEU A 8 -46.50 38.31 -31.31
N PHE A 9 -46.18 39.49 -30.77
CA PHE A 9 -45.95 40.88 -31.23
C PHE A 9 -44.72 41.46 -30.45
N ARG A 10 -43.99 42.51 -30.88
CA ARG A 10 -44.16 43.97 -30.57
C ARG A 10 -44.69 44.32 -29.16
N SER A 11 -44.24 45.34 -28.41
CA SER A 11 -43.09 46.30 -28.41
C SER A 11 -43.18 47.14 -27.09
N ALA A 12 -42.36 48.12 -26.68
CA ALA A 12 -41.32 48.96 -27.29
C ALA A 12 -40.34 49.56 -26.22
N PHE A 13 -39.62 50.66 -26.55
CA PHE A 13 -38.81 51.53 -25.68
C PHE A 13 -39.70 52.47 -24.82
N GLY A 14 -39.31 53.08 -23.69
CA GLY A 14 -38.05 53.20 -22.91
C GLY A 14 -38.32 53.88 -21.53
N ALA A 15 -37.44 54.59 -20.80
CA ALA A 15 -36.03 54.98 -21.02
C ALA A 15 -35.27 55.35 -19.69
N LEU A 16 -34.86 56.62 -19.50
CA LEU A 16 -33.95 57.21 -18.47
C LEU A 16 -34.72 57.79 -17.23
N THR A 17 -34.17 58.07 -16.03
CA THR A 17 -32.76 58.27 -15.57
C THR A 17 -32.53 58.12 -14.03
N LEU A 18 -31.28 57.78 -13.65
CA LEU A 18 -30.47 58.23 -12.47
C LEU A 18 -30.62 57.69 -11.01
N PHE A 19 -29.43 57.36 -10.49
CA PHE A 19 -28.88 57.36 -9.11
C PHE A 19 -29.04 56.20 -8.09
N ALA A 20 -27.86 55.61 -7.80
CA ALA A 20 -27.32 55.17 -6.49
C ALA A 20 -27.72 53.83 -5.82
N GLY A 21 -26.72 52.93 -5.69
CA GLY A 21 -26.50 52.09 -4.50
C GLY A 21 -26.61 50.56 -4.65
N GLY A 22 -25.55 49.82 -4.28
CA GLY A 22 -25.57 48.36 -4.01
C GLY A 22 -25.81 47.45 -5.23
N VAL A 23 -24.81 47.09 -6.04
CA VAL A 23 -23.78 46.06 -5.79
C VAL A 23 -24.34 44.63 -5.58
N LEU A 24 -24.23 43.84 -6.66
CA LEU A 24 -24.25 42.37 -6.78
C LEU A 24 -25.40 41.58 -6.12
N ALA A 25 -26.32 41.12 -6.97
CA ALA A 25 -26.93 39.80 -6.81
C ALA A 25 -25.89 38.71 -7.16
N LEU A 26 -25.86 37.61 -6.40
CA LEU A 26 -25.08 36.41 -6.77
C LEU A 26 -25.79 35.12 -6.34
N ALA A 27 -27.02 34.94 -6.83
CA ALA A 27 -27.75 33.68 -6.72
C ALA A 27 -27.33 32.73 -7.85
N LEU A 28 -26.29 31.91 -7.62
CA LEU A 28 -25.88 30.87 -8.57
C LEU A 28 -25.29 29.64 -7.85
N ALA A 29 -25.59 28.45 -8.39
CA ALA A 29 -24.86 27.20 -8.18
C ALA A 29 -24.58 26.77 -6.72
N PHE A 30 -25.64 26.45 -5.96
CA PHE A 30 -25.53 25.40 -4.95
C PHE A 30 -25.41 24.03 -5.67
N ALA A 31 -24.24 23.77 -6.23
CA ALA A 31 -23.91 22.47 -6.78
C ALA A 31 -23.83 21.49 -5.60
N LEU A 32 -24.80 20.58 -5.49
CA LEU A 32 -24.73 19.42 -4.61
C LEU A 32 -23.67 18.47 -5.15
N ALA A 33 -22.40 18.82 -4.89
CA ALA A 33 -21.29 17.89 -4.92
C ALA A 33 -21.51 16.90 -3.78
N VAL A 34 -22.36 15.88 -4.04
CA VAL A 34 -22.40 14.66 -3.25
C VAL A 34 -20.96 14.17 -3.17
N PRO A 35 -20.33 14.13 -1.98
CA PRO A 35 -18.99 13.61 -1.88
C PRO A 35 -19.06 12.16 -2.32
N ARG A 36 -18.39 11.81 -3.43
CA ARG A 36 -18.15 10.39 -3.76
C ARG A 36 -17.52 9.79 -2.52
N ALA A 37 -18.24 8.85 -1.90
CA ALA A 37 -17.83 8.27 -0.63
C ALA A 37 -16.44 7.68 -0.82
N ARG A 38 -15.44 8.26 -0.17
CA ARG A 38 -14.14 7.63 -0.04
C ARG A 38 -14.31 6.53 0.99
N ALA A 39 -14.74 5.35 0.53
CA ALA A 39 -14.60 4.12 1.29
C ALA A 39 -13.13 4.03 1.73
N HIS A 40 -12.92 4.09 3.04
CA HIS A 40 -11.62 4.34 3.63
C HIS A 40 -11.25 3.14 4.50
N ILE A 41 -10.68 2.12 3.83
CA ILE A 41 -9.77 1.17 4.46
C ILE A 41 -8.71 2.00 5.19
N VAL A 42 -8.85 2.04 6.53
CA VAL A 42 -8.10 2.83 7.52
C VAL A 42 -7.51 4.16 7.00
N LEU A 43 -8.22 5.27 7.23
CA LEU A 43 -7.64 6.61 7.07
C LEU A 43 -6.28 6.70 7.80
N PRO A 44 -5.17 7.05 7.11
CA PRO A 44 -3.85 7.13 7.76
C PRO A 44 -3.86 8.08 8.96
N GLU A 45 -3.19 7.67 10.05
CA GLU A 45 -3.05 8.48 11.25
C GLU A 45 -2.38 9.81 10.89
N LYS A 46 -3.15 10.92 10.98
CA LYS A 46 -2.66 12.26 10.66
C LYS A 46 -1.84 12.83 11.81
N LEU A 47 -0.63 12.30 11.93
CA LEU A 47 0.42 12.78 12.82
C LEU A 47 0.87 14.20 12.43
N HIS A 48 1.65 14.81 13.30
CA HIS A 48 2.38 16.02 12.94
C HIS A 48 3.54 15.65 11.98
N PRO A 49 3.87 16.44 10.92
CA PRO A 49 4.85 16.05 9.90
C PRO A 49 6.23 15.63 10.43
N VAL A 50 6.72 16.25 11.49
CA VAL A 50 7.96 15.84 12.20
C VAL A 50 7.88 14.40 12.74
N ALA A 51 6.73 14.02 13.30
CA ALA A 51 6.50 12.66 13.80
C ALA A 51 6.30 11.67 12.64
N GLU A 52 5.71 12.10 11.52
CA GLU A 52 5.67 11.27 10.31
C GLU A 52 7.07 10.98 9.77
N SER A 53 7.89 12.02 9.55
CA SER A 53 9.27 11.88 9.07
C SER A 53 10.12 11.06 10.03
N TYR A 54 9.94 11.22 11.35
CA TYR A 54 10.60 10.38 12.34
C TYR A 54 10.17 8.91 12.24
N ARG A 55 8.86 8.61 12.19
CA ARG A 55 8.38 7.22 12.06
C ARG A 55 8.79 6.59 10.71
N ARG A 56 8.80 7.36 9.60
CA ARG A 56 9.33 6.93 8.29
C ARG A 56 10.82 6.60 8.35
N VAL A 57 11.67 7.55 8.79
CA VAL A 57 13.13 7.33 8.82
C VAL A 57 13.49 6.21 9.79
N SER A 58 12.84 6.12 10.96
CA SER A 58 13.02 5.01 11.89
C SER A 58 12.63 3.65 11.30
N PHE A 59 11.65 3.59 10.39
CA PHE A 59 11.30 2.34 9.70
C PHE A 59 12.34 2.00 8.62
N ILE A 60 12.65 2.94 7.72
CA ILE A 60 13.56 2.73 6.58
C ILE A 60 14.96 2.28 7.06
N LEU A 61 15.44 2.84 8.17
CA LEU A 61 16.73 2.47 8.77
C LEU A 61 16.76 1.05 9.40
N ASN A 62 15.60 0.40 9.58
CA ASN A 62 15.51 -1.01 9.98
C ASN A 62 15.40 -1.98 8.81
N VAL A 63 15.01 -1.51 7.62
CA VAL A 63 15.05 -2.34 6.41
C VAL A 63 16.51 -2.53 6.02
N ILE A 64 16.94 -3.77 5.80
CA ILE A 64 18.24 -4.07 5.20
C ILE A 64 17.98 -4.70 3.81
N PRO A 65 18.53 -4.12 2.73
CA PRO A 65 19.32 -2.90 2.70
C PRO A 65 18.48 -1.64 2.95
N VAL A 66 19.15 -0.59 3.46
CA VAL A 66 18.52 0.71 3.71
C VAL A 66 18.41 1.48 2.39
N ALA A 67 17.21 1.92 2.05
CA ALA A 67 16.95 2.87 0.96
C ALA A 67 17.43 4.29 1.34
N TRP A 68 18.74 4.53 1.29
CA TRP A 68 19.38 5.78 1.75
C TRP A 68 18.88 7.04 1.03
N ASP A 69 18.49 6.88 -0.22
CA ASP A 69 17.82 7.86 -1.08
C ASP A 69 16.40 8.23 -0.59
N GLN A 70 15.78 7.41 0.26
CA GLN A 70 14.56 7.74 1.02
C GLN A 70 14.84 8.21 2.45
N VAL A 71 16.08 8.10 2.95
CA VAL A 71 16.48 8.59 4.29
C VAL A 71 16.78 10.08 4.26
N ASP A 72 17.52 10.57 3.26
CA ASP A 72 17.91 11.99 3.17
C ASP A 72 16.72 12.97 3.15
N PRO A 73 15.63 12.74 2.38
CA PRO A 73 14.46 13.63 2.39
C PRO A 73 13.81 13.80 3.76
N GLU A 74 13.81 12.77 4.61
CA GLU A 74 13.26 12.87 5.97
C GLU A 74 14.18 13.62 6.92
N ILE A 75 15.51 13.54 6.74
CA ILE A 75 16.46 14.42 7.45
C ILE A 75 16.26 15.87 7.01
N VAL A 76 16.09 16.13 5.71
CA VAL A 76 15.80 17.46 5.18
C VAL A 76 14.50 18.02 5.78
N ALA A 77 13.41 17.24 5.81
CA ALA A 77 12.13 17.66 6.40
C ALA A 77 12.22 18.00 7.90
N LEU A 78 12.96 17.18 8.68
CA LEU A 78 13.24 17.46 10.10
C LEU A 78 14.10 18.72 10.27
N ALA A 79 15.10 18.92 9.40
CA ALA A 79 15.96 20.10 9.42
C ALA A 79 15.20 21.38 9.03
N GLU A 80 14.33 21.34 8.02
CA GLU A 80 13.53 22.49 7.61
C GLU A 80 12.56 22.95 8.71
N TYR A 81 11.92 22.01 9.42
CA TYR A 81 11.08 22.35 10.56
C TYR A 81 11.89 22.99 11.69
N TRP A 82 13.07 22.43 12.00
CA TRP A 82 13.94 22.97 13.05
C TRP A 82 14.58 24.30 12.64
N ARG A 83 14.86 24.55 11.34
CA ARG A 83 15.45 25.80 10.84
C ARG A 83 14.57 27.02 11.09
N ALA A 84 13.25 26.84 11.18
CA ALA A 84 12.31 27.88 11.59
C ALA A 84 12.35 28.23 13.10
N ILE A 85 13.15 27.51 13.88
CA ILE A 85 13.28 27.61 15.35
C ILE A 85 14.72 27.96 15.74
N ASP A 86 15.71 27.24 15.19
CA ASP A 86 17.15 27.42 15.39
C ASP A 86 17.90 26.98 14.12
N ALA A 87 18.15 27.93 13.22
CA ALA A 87 18.81 27.65 11.94
C ALA A 87 20.24 27.08 12.10
N PRO A 88 21.14 27.66 12.93
CA PRO A 88 22.45 27.08 13.18
C PRO A 88 22.42 25.63 13.70
N ALA A 89 21.50 25.28 14.58
CA ALA A 89 21.38 23.91 15.06
C ALA A 89 20.85 22.96 13.97
N ALA A 90 19.83 23.38 13.23
CA ALA A 90 19.24 22.61 12.13
C ALA A 90 20.22 22.35 10.97
N ASP A 91 21.04 23.35 10.61
CA ASP A 91 22.04 23.23 9.54
C ASP A 91 23.20 22.30 9.91
N ASN A 92 23.61 22.29 11.19
CA ASN A 92 24.57 21.29 11.68
C ASN A 92 23.97 19.88 11.71
N PHE A 93 22.73 19.71 12.16
CA PHE A 93 22.02 18.43 12.13
C PHE A 93 21.91 17.85 10.71
N LEU A 94 21.51 18.67 9.72
CA LEU A 94 21.41 18.24 8.33
C LEU A 94 22.78 17.81 7.78
N LYS A 95 23.82 18.62 8.02
CA LYS A 95 25.20 18.35 7.62
C LYS A 95 25.73 17.05 8.22
N ASP A 96 25.51 16.80 9.51
CA ASP A 96 25.97 15.59 10.18
C ASP A 96 25.22 14.34 9.68
N GLY A 97 23.90 14.44 9.45
CA GLY A 97 23.10 13.38 8.83
C GLY A 97 23.60 13.02 7.44
N GLN A 98 23.77 14.02 6.57
CA GLN A 98 24.30 13.85 5.21
C GLN A 98 25.74 13.31 5.20
N ALA A 99 26.58 13.73 6.15
CA ALA A 99 27.93 13.19 6.32
C ALA A 99 27.97 11.73 6.79
N ILE A 100 26.90 11.23 7.44
CA ILE A 100 26.75 9.79 7.75
C ILE A 100 26.26 9.04 6.51
N ILE A 101 25.21 9.53 5.83
CA ILE A 101 24.68 8.92 4.60
C ILE A 101 25.77 8.77 3.54
N ALA A 102 26.50 9.85 3.24
CA ALA A 102 27.59 9.84 2.26
C ALA A 102 28.67 8.80 2.58
N LYS A 103 28.97 8.55 3.86
CA LYS A 103 29.92 7.51 4.28
C LYS A 103 29.34 6.10 4.17
N ALA A 104 28.01 5.94 4.21
CA ALA A 104 27.34 4.65 4.06
C ALA A 104 27.08 4.25 2.60
N THR A 105 27.04 5.23 1.69
CA THR A 105 26.74 5.05 0.25
C THR A 105 27.96 5.20 -0.67
N ILE A 106 29.08 5.73 -0.17
CA ILE A 106 30.33 5.80 -0.95
C ILE A 106 30.76 4.40 -1.41
N LYS A 107 31.24 4.30 -2.65
CA LYS A 107 31.81 3.05 -3.17
C LYS A 107 33.16 2.79 -2.49
N PRO A 108 33.47 1.53 -2.11
CA PRO A 108 34.79 1.20 -1.60
C PRO A 108 35.85 1.40 -2.69
N ASP A 109 36.98 1.99 -2.31
CA ASP A 109 38.12 2.26 -3.22
C ASP A 109 39.43 2.01 -2.45
N PRO A 110 39.93 0.75 -2.45
CA PRO A 110 41.11 0.38 -1.67
C PRO A 110 42.38 1.14 -2.08
N GLU A 111 42.51 1.52 -3.36
CA GLU A 111 43.64 2.30 -3.87
C GLU A 111 43.70 3.71 -3.27
N LYS A 112 42.54 4.27 -2.91
CA LYS A 112 42.42 5.59 -2.26
C LYS A 112 42.19 5.49 -0.75
N GLY A 113 42.23 4.29 -0.17
CA GLY A 113 41.96 4.06 1.26
C GLY A 113 40.52 4.39 1.67
N ILE A 114 39.55 4.30 0.75
CA ILE A 114 38.15 4.64 1.02
C ILE A 114 37.40 3.38 1.49
N GLU A 115 37.21 3.28 2.79
CA GLU A 115 36.36 2.27 3.43
C GLU A 115 34.99 2.89 3.78
N PRO A 116 33.87 2.33 3.26
CA PRO A 116 32.53 2.78 3.63
C PRO A 116 32.18 2.47 5.09
N MET A 117 31.41 3.34 5.74
CA MET A 117 30.87 3.08 7.08
C MET A 117 29.93 1.87 7.02
N PRO A 118 30.06 0.88 7.92
CA PRO A 118 29.16 -0.27 7.98
C PRO A 118 27.70 0.17 8.04
N ARG A 119 26.86 -0.29 7.09
CA ARG A 119 25.48 0.21 6.91
C ARG A 119 24.65 0.20 8.19
N ARG A 120 24.80 -0.82 9.06
CA ARG A 120 24.14 -0.89 10.39
C ARG A 120 24.62 0.20 11.36
N GLN A 121 25.92 0.52 11.39
CA GLN A 121 26.47 1.58 12.23
C GLN A 121 26.02 2.97 11.74
N ALA A 122 25.98 3.18 10.43
CA ALA A 122 25.41 4.39 9.84
C ALA A 122 23.93 4.53 10.19
N ALA A 123 23.15 3.45 10.08
CA ALA A 123 21.72 3.47 10.37
C ALA A 123 21.43 3.80 11.84
N ALA A 124 22.15 3.17 12.78
CA ALA A 124 22.09 3.50 14.20
C ALA A 124 22.40 4.98 14.46
N ARG A 125 23.44 5.54 13.82
CA ARG A 125 23.83 6.94 14.00
C ARG A 125 22.82 7.94 13.45
N VAL A 126 22.23 7.69 12.28
CA VAL A 126 21.13 8.54 11.77
C VAL A 126 19.90 8.44 12.67
N PHE A 127 19.53 7.23 13.09
CA PHE A 127 18.40 7.00 13.99
C PHE A 127 18.58 7.75 15.34
N GLU A 128 19.75 7.68 15.96
CA GLU A 128 20.09 8.45 17.15
C GLU A 128 19.99 9.96 16.91
N LEU A 129 20.57 10.44 15.81
CA LEU A 129 20.58 11.86 15.44
C LEU A 129 19.14 12.39 15.31
N CYS A 130 18.27 11.69 14.57
CA CYS A 130 16.86 12.04 14.43
C CYS A 130 16.09 11.95 15.76
N THR A 131 16.37 10.94 16.61
CA THR A 131 15.67 10.77 17.89
C THR A 131 15.96 11.93 18.86
N ARG A 132 17.21 12.39 18.93
CA ARG A 132 17.63 13.50 19.79
C ARG A 132 17.01 14.86 19.40
N VAL A 133 16.45 15.02 18.19
CA VAL A 133 15.75 16.24 17.75
C VAL A 133 14.36 16.38 18.38
N ILE A 134 13.64 15.27 18.56
CA ILE A 134 12.24 15.28 19.02
C ILE A 134 12.07 16.01 20.37
N PRO A 135 12.89 15.76 21.43
CA PRO A 135 12.84 16.54 22.67
C PRO A 135 13.09 18.03 22.51
N VAL A 136 13.96 18.44 21.58
CA VAL A 136 14.28 19.86 21.34
C VAL A 136 13.06 20.60 20.79
N LEU A 137 12.37 20.00 19.82
CA LEU A 137 11.19 20.59 19.18
C LEU A 137 9.97 20.63 20.13
N VAL A 138 9.74 19.57 20.93
CA VAL A 138 8.70 19.57 21.98
C VAL A 138 8.96 20.69 23.00
N ARG A 139 10.21 20.80 23.47
CA ARG A 139 10.64 21.81 24.45
C ARG A 139 10.50 23.24 23.98
N HIS A 140 10.75 23.50 22.69
CA HIS A 140 10.54 24.83 22.12
C HIS A 140 9.07 25.24 22.22
N HIS A 141 8.12 24.44 21.72
CA HIS A 141 6.71 24.80 21.73
C HIS A 141 6.10 24.85 23.15
N LEU A 142 6.53 24.01 24.08
CA LEU A 142 6.09 24.13 25.49
C LEU A 142 6.56 25.44 26.13
N LYS A 143 7.80 25.87 25.88
CA LYS A 143 8.32 27.17 26.35
C LYS A 143 7.62 28.37 25.70
N GLU A 144 7.32 28.31 24.40
CA GLU A 144 6.49 29.34 23.75
C GLU A 144 5.09 29.43 24.37
N THR A 145 4.53 28.31 24.83
CA THR A 145 3.21 28.24 25.46
C THR A 145 3.20 28.90 26.83
N GLU A 146 4.24 28.73 27.64
CA GLU A 146 4.41 29.43 28.92
C GLU A 146 4.52 30.96 28.74
N GLN A 147 5.13 31.38 27.62
CA GLN A 147 5.42 32.78 27.30
C GLN A 147 4.29 33.54 26.60
N ARG A 148 3.37 32.88 25.87
CA ARG A 148 2.20 33.52 25.22
C ARG A 148 0.94 33.44 26.07
N THR A 149 0.23 34.57 26.21
CA THR A 149 -0.65 34.79 27.38
C THR A 149 -2.00 35.43 27.05
N ASP A 150 -2.10 35.97 25.85
CA ASP A 150 -3.11 36.86 25.32
C ASP A 150 -4.02 36.17 24.30
N ASN A 151 -3.51 35.20 23.54
CA ASN A 151 -4.28 34.43 22.56
C ASN A 151 -4.33 32.92 22.87
N ARG A 152 -5.39 32.49 23.58
CA ARG A 152 -5.64 31.07 23.91
C ARG A 152 -5.65 30.14 22.69
N LEU A 153 -6.06 30.60 21.51
CA LEU A 153 -6.08 29.76 20.30
C LEU A 153 -4.66 29.45 19.82
N GLU A 154 -3.75 30.41 19.91
CA GLU A 154 -2.32 30.19 19.62
C GLU A 154 -1.66 29.33 20.69
N THR A 155 -1.91 29.62 21.97
CA THR A 155 -1.41 28.83 23.11
C THR A 155 -1.82 27.35 22.96
N LEU A 156 -3.09 27.07 22.63
CA LEU A 156 -3.58 25.72 22.34
C LEU A 156 -2.94 25.12 21.08
N ALA A 157 -2.70 25.90 20.03
CA ALA A 157 -2.01 25.44 18.82
C ALA A 157 -0.55 25.05 19.09
N LYS A 158 0.15 25.73 20.01
CA LYS A 158 1.50 25.38 20.45
C LYS A 158 1.51 24.08 21.27
N VAL A 159 0.59 23.90 22.22
CA VAL A 159 0.43 22.60 22.93
C VAL A 159 0.14 21.46 21.95
N LYS A 160 -0.77 21.67 20.98
CA LYS A 160 -1.07 20.65 19.95
C LYS A 160 0.13 20.31 19.07
N LYS A 161 0.99 21.27 18.73
CA LYS A 161 2.27 21.00 18.03
C LYS A 161 3.22 20.19 18.90
N ALA A 162 3.40 20.59 20.17
CA ALA A 162 4.26 19.88 21.11
C ALA A 162 3.81 18.41 21.30
N HIS A 163 2.51 18.19 21.51
CA HIS A 163 1.93 16.84 21.62
C HIS A 163 2.10 16.04 20.33
N GLY A 164 1.70 16.60 19.18
CA GLY A 164 1.81 15.90 17.89
C GLY A 164 3.24 15.53 17.49
N ILE A 165 4.25 16.26 17.98
CA ILE A 165 5.67 15.89 17.84
C ILE A 165 6.04 14.78 18.82
N TRP A 166 5.59 14.84 20.08
CA TRP A 166 5.80 13.77 21.08
C TRP A 166 5.20 12.42 20.65
N GLN A 167 4.09 12.43 19.89
CA GLN A 167 3.50 11.22 19.30
C GLN A 167 4.45 10.45 18.36
N ALA A 168 5.60 11.01 17.98
CA ALA A 168 6.70 10.27 17.35
C ALA A 168 7.13 9.01 18.14
N PHE A 169 7.00 9.02 19.47
CA PHE A 169 7.42 7.91 20.35
C PHE A 169 6.27 7.05 20.89
N GLU A 170 5.01 7.49 20.75
CA GLU A 170 3.81 6.90 21.37
C GLU A 170 3.64 5.39 21.14
N ASP A 171 3.83 4.92 19.90
CA ASP A 171 3.72 3.49 19.54
C ASP A 171 4.75 2.60 20.24
N THR A 172 5.90 3.15 20.60
CA THR A 172 6.92 2.43 21.38
C THR A 172 6.59 2.51 22.87
N LEU A 173 6.36 3.73 23.38
CA LEU A 173 6.12 4.01 24.80
C LEU A 173 4.92 3.23 25.36
N SER A 174 3.80 3.21 24.64
CA SER A 174 2.58 2.50 25.04
C SER A 174 2.79 1.01 25.34
N VAL A 175 3.79 0.37 24.72
CA VAL A 175 4.12 -1.05 24.90
C VAL A 175 5.32 -1.27 25.83
N VAL A 176 6.41 -0.51 25.66
CA VAL A 176 7.67 -0.76 26.40
C VAL A 176 7.80 0.01 27.71
N ASP A 177 6.99 1.05 27.93
CA ASP A 177 6.97 1.83 29.16
C ASP A 177 5.55 2.35 29.44
N SER A 178 4.63 1.40 29.62
CA SER A 178 3.20 1.72 29.73
C SER A 178 2.87 2.57 30.97
N GLU A 179 3.70 2.56 32.01
CA GLU A 179 3.49 3.39 33.21
C GLU A 179 3.85 4.85 32.92
N ALA A 180 5.05 5.12 32.39
CA ALA A 180 5.41 6.47 31.99
C ALA A 180 4.49 6.99 30.89
N TYR A 181 4.10 6.16 29.90
CA TYR A 181 3.13 6.54 28.87
C TYR A 181 1.80 7.06 29.45
N ARG A 182 1.24 6.41 30.49
CA ARG A 182 0.04 6.89 31.19
C ARG A 182 0.30 8.22 31.91
N ALA A 183 1.43 8.37 32.59
CA ALA A 183 1.79 9.61 33.28
C ALA A 183 1.99 10.80 32.30
N GLN A 184 2.64 10.55 31.16
CA GLN A 184 2.79 11.52 30.07
C GLN A 184 1.42 11.93 29.49
N GLY A 185 0.54 10.96 29.22
CA GLY A 185 -0.83 11.22 28.75
C GLY A 185 -1.65 12.06 29.74
N GLN A 186 -1.51 11.80 31.04
CA GLN A 186 -2.12 12.65 32.09
C GLN A 186 -1.54 14.07 32.08
N ALA A 187 -0.23 14.24 31.94
CA ALA A 187 0.41 15.55 31.86
C ALA A 187 -0.06 16.35 30.62
N TRP A 188 -0.23 15.70 29.47
CA TRP A 188 -0.80 16.34 28.26
C TRP A 188 -2.26 16.77 28.44
N LEU A 189 -3.08 15.95 29.10
CA LEU A 189 -4.46 16.30 29.45
C LEU A 189 -4.49 17.49 30.42
N GLN A 190 -3.70 17.46 31.49
CA GLN A 190 -3.63 18.52 32.50
C GLN A 190 -3.09 19.84 31.91
N MET A 191 -2.05 19.80 31.06
CA MET A 191 -1.59 20.97 30.30
C MET A 191 -2.71 21.57 29.44
N THR A 192 -3.50 20.74 28.77
CA THR A 192 -4.62 21.19 27.92
C THR A 192 -5.75 21.80 28.75
N SER A 193 -6.06 21.22 29.91
CA SER A 193 -7.05 21.76 30.87
C SER A 193 -6.59 23.06 31.52
N ALA A 194 -5.30 23.18 31.84
CA ALA A 194 -4.71 24.36 32.46
C ALA A 194 -4.85 25.62 31.60
N LEU A 195 -4.98 25.50 30.27
CA LEU A 195 -5.26 26.63 29.35
C LEU A 195 -6.63 27.30 29.58
N GLY A 196 -7.45 26.81 30.50
CA GLY A 196 -8.70 27.42 30.91
C GLY A 196 -9.77 27.44 29.82
N THR A 197 -10.78 28.30 29.97
CA THR A 197 -11.93 28.43 29.05
C THR A 197 -12.36 29.90 28.94
N PRO A 198 -12.85 30.37 27.78
CA PRO A 198 -13.32 31.75 27.61
C PRO A 198 -14.72 32.02 28.20
N GLY A 199 -15.39 30.98 28.73
CA GLY A 199 -16.80 31.05 29.13
C GLY A 199 -17.76 31.25 27.94
N LEU A 200 -19.05 31.35 28.22
CA LEU A 200 -20.06 31.80 27.25
C LEU A 200 -20.27 33.30 27.44
N LEU A 201 -19.85 34.12 26.46
CA LEU A 201 -19.83 35.59 26.59
C LEU A 201 -19.05 36.08 27.84
N GLY A 202 -18.00 35.35 28.25
CA GLY A 202 -17.23 35.60 29.47
C GLY A 202 -17.81 34.99 30.75
N ALA A 203 -19.08 34.57 30.76
CA ALA A 203 -19.67 33.88 31.92
C ALA A 203 -19.10 32.46 32.05
N GLY A 204 -18.58 32.12 33.23
CA GLY A 204 -17.93 30.83 33.47
C GLY A 204 -16.54 30.69 32.84
N ALA A 205 -15.85 31.80 32.55
CA ALA A 205 -14.47 31.78 32.08
C ALA A 205 -13.51 31.27 33.18
N VAL A 206 -12.63 30.34 32.81
CA VAL A 206 -11.53 29.84 33.65
C VAL A 206 -10.21 30.41 33.11
N PRO A 207 -9.39 31.08 33.93
CA PRO A 207 -8.11 31.66 33.48
C PRO A 207 -7.05 30.59 33.19
N PHE A 208 -5.95 30.99 32.55
CA PHE A 208 -4.79 30.13 32.31
C PHE A 208 -4.04 29.86 33.62
N ASP A 209 -4.13 28.63 34.12
CA ASP A 209 -3.33 28.11 35.23
C ASP A 209 -1.89 27.81 34.76
N ARG A 210 -1.05 28.83 34.85
CA ARG A 210 0.37 28.72 34.49
C ARG A 210 1.16 27.79 35.40
N GLU A 211 0.80 27.69 36.67
CA GLU A 211 1.59 26.91 37.62
C GLU A 211 1.41 25.42 37.36
N ASN A 212 0.16 24.95 37.24
CA ASN A 212 -0.13 23.59 36.81
C ASN A 212 0.47 23.34 35.41
N PHE A 213 0.27 24.24 34.43
CA PHE A 213 0.89 24.07 33.11
C PHE A 213 2.41 23.89 33.17
N ARG A 214 3.13 24.67 34.00
CA ARG A 214 4.58 24.54 34.15
C ARG A 214 4.98 23.24 34.86
N GLN A 215 4.24 22.82 35.89
CA GLN A 215 4.47 21.53 36.56
C GLN A 215 4.30 20.36 35.58
N GLN A 216 3.20 20.34 34.81
CA GLN A 216 2.88 19.24 33.89
C GLN A 216 3.77 19.22 32.64
N SER A 217 4.14 20.39 32.11
CA SER A 217 5.14 20.47 31.04
C SER A 217 6.52 19.99 31.52
N GLN A 218 6.91 20.25 32.77
CA GLN A 218 8.16 19.72 33.32
C GLN A 218 8.13 18.17 33.42
N VAL A 219 7.01 17.56 33.82
CA VAL A 219 6.83 16.09 33.81
C VAL A 219 7.07 15.47 32.42
N VAL A 220 6.66 16.15 31.35
CA VAL A 220 6.97 15.72 29.96
C VAL A 220 8.45 15.94 29.64
N LEU A 221 9.00 17.10 29.99
CA LEU A 221 10.36 17.49 29.61
C LEU A 221 11.46 16.73 30.35
N ASP A 222 11.26 16.35 31.61
CA ASP A 222 12.18 15.52 32.40
C ASP A 222 12.26 14.10 31.84
N TYR A 223 11.10 13.51 31.51
CA TYR A 223 11.03 12.19 30.89
C TYR A 223 11.73 12.15 29.54
N LEU A 224 11.52 13.18 28.71
CA LEU A 224 12.18 13.32 27.41
C LEU A 224 13.68 13.57 27.52
N ASP A 225 14.17 14.36 28.48
CA ASP A 225 15.61 14.57 28.68
C ASP A 225 16.31 13.31 29.20
N GLY A 226 15.73 12.64 30.20
CA GLY A 226 16.28 11.42 30.77
C GLY A 226 16.37 10.27 29.75
N SER A 227 15.31 10.10 28.95
CA SER A 227 15.18 9.00 27.99
C SER A 227 15.82 9.28 26.62
N TYR A 228 15.67 10.50 26.09
CA TYR A 228 15.97 10.83 24.68
C TYR A 228 16.92 12.03 24.50
N GLY A 229 17.50 12.54 25.60
CA GLY A 229 18.50 13.60 25.57
C GLY A 229 19.84 13.19 24.94
N LYS A 230 20.88 13.99 25.18
CA LYS A 230 22.21 13.83 24.53
C LYS A 230 22.84 12.43 24.70
N GLU A 231 22.50 11.73 25.79
CA GLU A 231 23.04 10.41 26.15
C GLU A 231 22.23 9.24 25.57
N PHE A 232 21.10 9.50 24.89
CA PHE A 232 20.37 8.48 24.14
C PHE A 232 21.27 7.83 23.09
N HIS A 233 21.20 6.51 22.95
CA HIS A 233 21.95 5.74 21.98
C HIS A 233 21.11 4.53 21.53
N ALA A 234 21.37 4.02 20.33
CA ALA A 234 20.70 2.83 19.83
C ALA A 234 21.15 1.58 20.62
N VAL A 235 20.21 0.68 20.92
CA VAL A 235 20.56 -0.59 21.59
C VAL A 235 21.14 -1.56 20.57
N GLU A 236 22.42 -1.89 20.73
CA GLU A 236 23.12 -2.82 19.83
C GLU A 236 22.42 -4.19 19.76
N GLY A 237 22.39 -4.78 18.57
CA GLY A 237 21.75 -6.07 18.31
C GLY A 237 20.20 -6.06 18.33
N ARG A 238 19.56 -4.94 18.69
CA ARG A 238 18.08 -4.78 18.64
C ARG A 238 17.64 -3.96 17.42
N ARG A 239 16.33 -4.00 17.15
CA ARG A 239 15.65 -3.12 16.20
C ARG A 239 15.82 -1.65 16.62
N LEU A 240 16.09 -0.76 15.67
CA LEU A 240 16.17 0.69 15.92
C LEU A 240 14.77 1.23 16.23
N ALA A 241 14.53 1.55 17.50
CA ALA A 241 13.27 2.09 18.01
C ALA A 241 13.56 2.98 19.23
N PRO A 242 12.71 3.97 19.55
CA PRO A 242 12.91 4.89 20.67
C PRO A 242 12.62 4.21 22.02
N ALA A 243 13.36 3.16 22.36
CA ALA A 243 13.28 2.47 23.65
C ALA A 243 13.86 3.36 24.77
N PRO A 244 13.08 3.76 25.80
CA PRO A 244 13.53 4.62 26.89
C PRO A 244 14.31 3.79 27.93
N ILE A 245 15.44 3.19 27.54
CA ILE A 245 16.21 2.23 28.37
C ILE A 245 16.75 2.76 29.71
N ARG A 246 16.57 4.06 29.98
CA ARG A 246 16.96 4.75 31.22
C ARG A 246 15.76 5.08 32.12
N SER A 247 14.54 4.85 31.65
CA SER A 247 13.33 5.01 32.46
C SER A 247 13.25 3.91 33.51
N ALA A 248 12.84 4.28 34.73
CA ALA A 248 12.70 3.34 35.84
C ALA A 248 11.58 2.31 35.62
N THR A 249 10.66 2.56 34.68
CA THR A 249 9.49 1.74 34.35
C THR A 249 9.62 1.02 33.00
N PHE A 250 10.81 1.06 32.37
CA PHE A 250 11.06 0.40 31.09
C PHE A 250 11.03 -1.14 31.21
N ASN A 251 10.14 -1.77 30.44
CA ASN A 251 10.02 -3.22 30.36
C ASN A 251 11.01 -3.79 29.31
N HIS A 252 12.12 -4.37 29.79
CA HIS A 252 13.15 -5.00 28.96
C HIS A 252 12.68 -6.21 28.14
N GLU A 253 11.58 -6.87 28.56
CA GLU A 253 10.97 -8.05 27.92
C GLU A 253 9.89 -7.68 26.90
N ALA A 254 9.44 -6.42 26.86
CA ALA A 254 8.39 -5.98 25.96
C ALA A 254 8.81 -6.14 24.48
N LYS A 255 8.03 -6.92 23.73
CA LYS A 255 8.18 -7.03 22.27
C LYS A 255 7.64 -5.76 21.62
N LEU A 256 8.53 -5.02 20.95
CA LEU A 256 8.16 -3.85 20.16
C LEU A 256 7.13 -4.24 19.08
N PRO A 257 5.99 -3.54 18.96
CA PRO A 257 5.05 -3.80 17.88
C PRO A 257 5.69 -3.44 16.53
N LEU A 258 5.37 -4.23 15.51
CA LEU A 258 5.61 -3.79 14.14
C LEU A 258 4.40 -2.97 13.68
N ARG A 259 4.69 -1.80 13.12
CA ARG A 259 3.74 -0.98 12.37
C ARG A 259 4.42 -0.54 11.07
N LEU A 260 3.61 -0.39 10.04
CA LEU A 260 4.01 0.22 8.78
C LEU A 260 4.15 1.75 8.96
N PRO A 261 5.06 2.41 8.24
CA PRO A 261 5.35 3.83 8.46
C PRO A 261 4.28 4.74 7.83
N PRO A 262 4.11 5.98 8.32
CA PRO A 262 3.20 6.96 7.72
C PRO A 262 3.51 7.20 6.24
N GLY A 263 2.46 7.28 5.41
CA GLY A 263 2.58 7.32 3.95
C GLY A 263 2.54 5.95 3.26
N THR A 264 2.47 4.84 4.02
CA THR A 264 2.15 3.51 3.49
C THR A 264 0.74 3.45 2.90
N ASN A 265 0.57 2.67 1.84
CA ASN A 265 -0.71 2.21 1.32
C ASN A 265 -0.62 0.73 0.94
N ILE A 266 -1.48 -0.10 1.53
CA ILE A 266 -1.62 -1.54 1.21
C ILE A 266 -3.08 -1.90 0.87
N ASN A 267 -3.90 -0.90 0.58
CA ASN A 267 -5.35 -1.07 0.48
C ASN A 267 -5.77 -1.72 -0.85
N LYS A 268 -6.88 -2.49 -0.83
CA LYS A 268 -7.58 -3.00 -2.04
C LYS A 268 -7.90 -1.80 -2.97
N GLN A 269 -7.72 -1.95 -4.30
CA GLN A 269 -7.78 -0.80 -5.22
C GLN A 269 -9.22 -0.39 -5.56
N LEU A 270 -9.46 0.91 -5.77
CA LEU A 270 -10.79 1.45 -6.07
C LEU A 270 -10.78 2.36 -7.31
N PRO A 271 -11.70 2.18 -8.29
CA PRO A 271 -12.70 1.11 -8.38
C PRO A 271 -12.05 -0.28 -8.44
N ARG A 272 -12.79 -1.33 -8.03
CA ARG A 272 -12.30 -2.71 -8.11
C ARG A 272 -12.02 -3.07 -9.58
N PRO A 273 -10.94 -3.80 -9.90
CA PRO A 273 -10.65 -4.26 -11.24
C PRO A 273 -11.47 -5.51 -11.55
N ARG A 274 -11.87 -5.71 -12.81
CA ARG A 274 -12.67 -6.86 -13.20
C ARG A 274 -11.83 -8.14 -13.19
N GLN A 275 -12.09 -9.01 -12.22
CA GLN A 275 -11.65 -10.40 -12.26
C GLN A 275 -12.55 -11.19 -13.23
N ILE A 276 -11.98 -12.18 -13.92
CA ILE A 276 -12.74 -13.14 -14.72
C ILE A 276 -12.26 -14.54 -14.35
N LEU A 277 -13.13 -15.31 -13.71
CA LEU A 277 -12.92 -16.74 -13.47
C LEU A 277 -13.56 -17.55 -14.62
N ASN A 278 -12.84 -18.53 -15.14
CA ASN A 278 -13.22 -19.26 -16.35
C ASN A 278 -14.47 -20.13 -16.16
N MET A 279 -14.69 -20.66 -14.96
CA MET A 279 -15.88 -21.40 -14.53
C MET A 279 -17.12 -20.48 -14.43
N THR A 280 -16.98 -19.31 -13.82
CA THR A 280 -18.06 -18.33 -13.65
C THR A 280 -18.48 -17.75 -15.01
N ALA A 281 -17.51 -17.52 -15.91
CA ALA A 281 -17.76 -17.18 -17.32
C ALA A 281 -18.44 -18.30 -18.14
N ARG A 282 -18.55 -19.53 -17.59
CA ARG A 282 -19.29 -20.67 -18.15
C ARG A 282 -20.61 -20.98 -17.41
N GLY A 283 -20.96 -20.19 -16.39
CA GLY A 283 -22.20 -20.34 -15.62
C GLY A 283 -22.14 -21.37 -14.48
N VAL A 284 -20.94 -21.67 -13.96
CA VAL A 284 -20.74 -22.42 -12.71
C VAL A 284 -20.71 -21.46 -11.53
N ASP A 285 -21.33 -21.81 -10.40
CA ASP A 285 -21.25 -21.04 -9.15
C ASP A 285 -20.00 -21.42 -8.35
N GLU A 286 -19.32 -20.44 -7.77
CA GLU A 286 -18.03 -20.63 -7.10
C GLU A 286 -18.18 -21.44 -5.79
N SER A 287 -19.38 -21.43 -5.19
CA SER A 287 -19.72 -22.25 -4.03
C SER A 287 -19.89 -23.75 -4.35
N GLU A 288 -20.08 -24.12 -5.62
CA GLU A 288 -20.13 -25.51 -6.06
C GLU A 288 -18.71 -26.12 -6.19
N THR A 289 -17.65 -25.30 -6.18
CA THR A 289 -16.27 -25.71 -6.48
C THR A 289 -15.36 -25.57 -5.24
N ALA A 290 -15.63 -26.37 -4.21
CA ALA A 290 -14.96 -26.32 -2.90
C ALA A 290 -13.42 -26.21 -2.89
N LEU A 291 -12.71 -26.75 -3.90
CA LEU A 291 -11.25 -26.61 -4.04
C LEU A 291 -10.83 -25.19 -4.51
N ILE A 292 -11.65 -24.54 -5.33
CA ILE A 292 -11.41 -23.17 -5.82
C ILE A 292 -11.84 -22.17 -4.74
N ALA A 293 -12.98 -22.39 -4.06
CA ALA A 293 -13.39 -21.60 -2.90
C ALA A 293 -12.37 -21.65 -1.74
N LEU A 294 -11.70 -22.79 -1.54
CA LEU A 294 -10.56 -22.93 -0.63
C LEU A 294 -9.32 -22.13 -1.10
N GLY A 295 -9.12 -22.04 -2.42
CA GLY A 295 -8.01 -21.30 -3.04
C GLY A 295 -8.19 -19.79 -2.97
N ASP A 296 -9.41 -19.30 -3.18
CA ASP A 296 -9.82 -17.90 -3.02
C ASP A 296 -9.66 -17.44 -1.56
N MET A 297 -10.22 -18.21 -0.61
CA MET A 297 -10.01 -18.00 0.83
C MET A 297 -8.53 -17.92 1.20
N ALA A 298 -7.70 -18.81 0.64
CA ALA A 298 -6.27 -18.82 0.91
C ALA A 298 -5.53 -17.63 0.27
N PHE A 299 -5.99 -17.14 -0.88
CA PHE A 299 -5.42 -15.96 -1.57
C PHE A 299 -5.66 -14.67 -0.77
N ASP A 300 -6.77 -14.58 -0.05
CA ASP A 300 -7.08 -13.49 0.89
C ASP A 300 -6.62 -13.75 2.34
N SER A 301 -5.98 -14.90 2.63
CA SER A 301 -5.55 -15.24 3.99
C SER A 301 -4.12 -14.81 4.31
N ALA A 302 -3.96 -13.79 5.16
CA ALA A 302 -2.65 -13.41 5.71
C ALA A 302 -2.04 -14.48 6.64
N GLU A 303 -2.84 -15.44 7.11
CA GLU A 303 -2.40 -16.54 8.00
C GLU A 303 -1.44 -17.53 7.32
N ILE A 304 -1.46 -17.65 5.99
CA ILE A 304 -0.56 -18.57 5.26
C ILE A 304 0.89 -18.08 5.27
N PHE A 305 1.10 -16.77 5.40
CA PHE A 305 2.42 -16.15 5.52
C PHE A 305 2.91 -16.13 6.97
N GLY A 306 4.21 -15.90 7.16
CA GLY A 306 4.81 -15.73 8.47
C GLY A 306 4.80 -14.29 8.97
N GLU A 307 5.45 -14.05 10.10
CA GLU A 307 5.77 -12.69 10.53
C GLU A 307 6.90 -12.11 9.66
N PRO A 308 6.81 -10.85 9.22
CA PRO A 308 5.82 -9.83 9.61
C PRO A 308 4.51 -9.76 8.80
N ALA A 309 4.40 -10.45 7.66
CA ALA A 309 3.28 -10.27 6.73
C ALA A 309 1.93 -10.59 7.39
N ARG A 310 1.88 -11.66 8.21
CA ARG A 310 0.71 -12.11 8.97
C ARG A 310 0.13 -11.03 9.88
N SER A 311 0.92 -10.48 10.82
CA SER A 311 0.43 -9.45 11.75
C SER A 311 0.16 -8.09 11.11
N LEU A 312 0.64 -7.86 9.88
CA LEU A 312 0.32 -6.69 9.07
C LEU A 312 -0.92 -6.88 8.16
N GLY A 313 -1.55 -8.05 8.16
CA GLY A 313 -2.71 -8.35 7.31
C GLY A 313 -2.40 -8.44 5.81
N ILE A 314 -1.13 -8.66 5.45
CA ILE A 314 -0.71 -8.76 4.05
C ILE A 314 -1.02 -10.17 3.54
N ASN A 315 -1.78 -10.25 2.44
CA ASN A 315 -2.19 -11.47 1.74
C ASN A 315 -1.86 -11.36 0.23
N CYS A 316 -2.18 -12.37 -0.58
CA CYS A 316 -1.91 -12.29 -2.02
C CYS A 316 -2.74 -11.18 -2.70
N ASN A 317 -3.99 -10.98 -2.28
CA ASN A 317 -4.91 -9.96 -2.79
C ASN A 317 -4.52 -8.50 -2.44
N THR A 318 -3.58 -8.32 -1.51
CA THR A 318 -2.97 -7.03 -1.15
C THR A 318 -2.11 -6.49 -2.29
N CYS A 319 -1.32 -7.38 -2.91
CA CYS A 319 -0.43 -7.08 -4.02
C CYS A 319 -1.10 -7.34 -5.38
N HIS A 320 -1.75 -8.50 -5.52
CA HIS A 320 -2.38 -8.97 -6.75
C HIS A 320 -3.90 -8.82 -6.69
N ASN A 321 -4.34 -7.59 -6.44
CA ASN A 321 -5.72 -7.27 -6.12
C ASN A 321 -6.70 -7.70 -7.23
N LYS A 322 -7.58 -8.66 -6.93
CA LYS A 322 -8.51 -9.29 -7.88
C LYS A 322 -7.83 -9.76 -9.17
N SER A 323 -6.70 -10.46 -9.01
CA SER A 323 -5.80 -11.03 -10.03
C SER A 323 -4.96 -10.07 -10.88
N ILE A 324 -5.18 -8.76 -10.82
CA ILE A 324 -4.31 -7.75 -11.46
C ILE A 324 -3.32 -7.18 -10.42
N THR A 325 -2.27 -6.48 -10.85
CA THR A 325 -1.42 -5.69 -9.95
C THR A 325 -2.22 -4.63 -9.18
N ASN A 326 -1.80 -4.31 -7.95
CA ASN A 326 -2.27 -3.16 -7.18
C ASN A 326 -1.34 -1.96 -7.44
N PRO A 327 -1.67 -1.03 -8.36
CA PRO A 327 -0.81 0.10 -8.73
C PRO A 327 -0.66 1.13 -7.60
N ASN A 328 -1.44 1.01 -6.52
CA ASN A 328 -1.40 1.90 -5.37
C ASN A 328 -0.62 1.31 -4.18
N PHE A 329 -0.16 0.05 -4.25
CA PHE A 329 0.67 -0.57 -3.20
C PHE A 329 1.97 0.21 -3.04
N PHE A 330 2.27 0.65 -1.82
CA PHE A 330 3.47 1.42 -1.50
C PHE A 330 3.83 1.30 -0.01
N ILE A 331 5.04 0.84 0.30
CA ILE A 331 5.59 0.89 1.67
C ILE A 331 6.95 1.61 1.63
N PRO A 332 7.10 2.79 2.29
CA PRO A 332 8.40 3.47 2.41
C PRO A 332 9.52 2.53 2.89
N GLY A 333 10.66 2.53 2.21
CA GLY A 333 11.79 1.64 2.45
C GLY A 333 11.70 0.27 1.78
N LEU A 334 10.54 -0.14 1.25
CA LEU A 334 10.37 -1.35 0.43
C LEU A 334 9.97 -1.02 -1.02
N SER A 335 9.29 0.09 -1.24
CA SER A 335 8.82 0.55 -2.54
C SER A 335 9.58 1.78 -2.99
N ALA A 336 10.13 1.78 -4.21
CA ALA A 336 10.68 3.00 -4.82
C ALA A 336 9.58 3.97 -5.29
N ARG A 337 8.39 3.45 -5.55
CA ARG A 337 7.18 4.14 -6.07
C ARG A 337 5.97 3.21 -5.92
N PRO A 338 4.72 3.69 -6.09
CA PRO A 338 3.55 2.83 -6.09
C PRO A 338 3.59 1.73 -7.17
N GLY A 339 2.96 0.58 -6.87
CA GLY A 339 2.87 -0.59 -7.75
C GLY A 339 4.07 -1.55 -7.71
N GLY A 340 5.10 -1.24 -6.91
CA GLY A 340 6.30 -2.08 -6.81
C GLY A 340 6.83 -2.24 -5.39
N ALA A 341 7.57 -3.33 -5.16
CA ALA A 341 8.11 -3.71 -3.85
C ALA A 341 9.40 -4.53 -3.97
N ASP A 342 10.28 -4.36 -2.99
CA ASP A 342 11.46 -5.20 -2.75
C ASP A 342 11.09 -6.26 -1.70
N ILE A 343 10.78 -7.46 -2.19
CA ILE A 343 10.56 -8.68 -1.38
C ILE A 343 11.86 -9.49 -1.20
N THR A 344 12.96 -9.00 -1.74
CA THR A 344 14.32 -9.55 -1.64
C THR A 344 15.18 -8.80 -0.62
N GLY A 345 14.61 -7.83 0.09
CA GLY A 345 15.12 -7.27 1.33
C GLY A 345 14.74 -8.09 2.58
N SER A 346 15.37 -7.78 3.70
CA SER A 346 15.23 -8.50 4.98
C SER A 346 13.91 -8.30 5.74
N PHE A 347 12.97 -7.50 5.21
CA PHE A 347 11.75 -7.15 5.94
C PHE A 347 10.80 -8.35 6.07
N PHE A 348 10.45 -9.00 4.97
CA PHE A 348 9.58 -10.18 4.98
C PHE A 348 10.36 -11.46 5.29
N ALA A 349 11.50 -11.66 4.63
CA ALA A 349 12.32 -12.86 4.76
C ALA A 349 13.82 -12.52 4.82
N GLY A 350 14.37 -12.44 6.04
CA GLY A 350 15.79 -12.14 6.27
C GLY A 350 16.77 -13.05 5.51
N GLN A 351 16.34 -14.29 5.22
CA GLN A 351 17.05 -15.31 4.46
C GLN A 351 17.17 -15.06 2.95
N LEU A 352 16.32 -14.20 2.36
CA LEU A 352 16.40 -13.82 0.94
C LEU A 352 17.14 -12.50 0.68
N ASN A 353 17.61 -11.83 1.73
CA ASN A 353 18.29 -10.53 1.65
C ASN A 353 19.46 -10.53 0.65
N ASN A 354 19.25 -9.96 -0.53
CA ASN A 354 20.24 -9.90 -1.60
C ASN A 354 21.31 -8.80 -1.37
N GLY A 355 21.07 -7.85 -0.45
CA GLY A 355 21.95 -6.71 -0.16
C GLY A 355 21.78 -5.48 -1.09
N HIS A 356 20.86 -5.54 -2.05
CA HIS A 356 20.50 -4.49 -3.02
C HIS A 356 19.07 -3.99 -2.77
N PHE A 357 18.82 -2.70 -3.01
CA PHE A 357 17.45 -2.15 -2.99
C PHE A 357 16.99 -2.07 -4.45
N ASP A 358 16.41 -3.16 -4.93
CA ASP A 358 15.97 -3.34 -6.33
C ASP A 358 14.48 -3.72 -6.44
N PRO A 359 13.56 -2.87 -5.91
CA PRO A 359 12.12 -3.13 -5.93
C PRO A 359 11.57 -3.32 -7.35
N LEU A 360 10.78 -4.38 -7.51
CA LEU A 360 10.19 -4.76 -8.78
C LEU A 360 8.70 -4.41 -8.83
N ASP A 361 8.16 -4.18 -10.03
CA ASP A 361 6.72 -4.13 -10.26
C ASP A 361 6.05 -5.44 -9.85
N ILE A 362 4.96 -5.30 -9.10
CA ILE A 362 4.06 -6.40 -8.78
C ILE A 362 3.38 -6.84 -10.10
N PRO A 363 3.55 -8.09 -10.56
CA PRO A 363 3.00 -8.53 -11.83
C PRO A 363 1.47 -8.72 -11.81
N ASP A 364 0.87 -8.60 -12.98
CA ASP A 364 -0.48 -9.07 -13.29
C ASP A 364 -0.53 -10.61 -13.31
N LEU A 365 -1.58 -11.22 -12.77
CA LEU A 365 -1.81 -12.67 -12.75
C LEU A 365 -2.95 -13.09 -13.70
N ARG A 366 -3.61 -12.16 -14.40
CA ARG A 366 -4.62 -12.50 -15.40
C ARG A 366 -4.03 -13.39 -16.49
N GLY A 367 -4.68 -14.52 -16.74
CA GLY A 367 -4.21 -15.55 -17.69
C GLY A 367 -2.98 -16.35 -17.22
N ILE A 368 -2.59 -16.31 -15.94
CA ILE A 368 -1.35 -16.93 -15.42
C ILE A 368 -1.14 -18.40 -15.79
N ARG A 369 -2.22 -19.19 -15.93
CA ARG A 369 -2.20 -20.58 -16.45
C ARG A 369 -1.50 -20.73 -17.82
N PHE A 370 -1.45 -19.67 -18.62
CA PHE A 370 -0.79 -19.62 -19.93
C PHE A 370 0.61 -19.00 -19.88
N LEU A 371 1.09 -18.57 -18.71
CA LEU A 371 2.26 -17.69 -18.56
C LEU A 371 3.42 -18.36 -17.80
N ALA A 372 3.67 -19.65 -17.99
CA ALA A 372 4.96 -20.26 -17.61
C ALA A 372 6.14 -19.66 -18.43
N PRO A 373 7.39 -19.70 -17.94
CA PRO A 373 7.78 -19.92 -16.53
C PRO A 373 7.47 -18.69 -15.65
N TYR A 374 7.63 -18.83 -14.34
CA TYR A 374 7.17 -17.89 -13.31
C TYR A 374 8.31 -17.18 -12.56
N GLY A 375 7.97 -16.08 -11.87
CA GLY A 375 8.91 -15.06 -11.39
C GLY A 375 9.36 -14.10 -12.51
N ARG A 376 9.81 -12.88 -12.16
CA ARG A 376 10.15 -11.83 -13.16
C ARG A 376 11.33 -12.23 -14.06
N ASN A 377 12.25 -13.04 -13.53
CA ASN A 377 13.35 -13.66 -14.26
C ASN A 377 13.03 -15.08 -14.77
N GLY A 378 11.77 -15.55 -14.70
CA GLY A 378 11.33 -16.84 -15.24
C GLY A 378 12.03 -18.06 -14.62
N ARG A 379 12.31 -18.05 -13.32
CA ARG A 379 13.11 -19.08 -12.61
C ARG A 379 12.36 -20.37 -12.24
N PHE A 380 11.03 -20.40 -12.29
CA PHE A 380 10.22 -21.57 -11.94
C PHE A 380 9.38 -22.06 -13.13
N GLU A 381 9.52 -23.31 -13.56
CA GLU A 381 8.62 -23.88 -14.59
C GLU A 381 7.23 -24.22 -14.05
N SER A 382 7.15 -24.55 -12.75
CA SER A 382 5.93 -24.92 -12.03
C SER A 382 5.34 -23.71 -11.28
N LEU A 383 4.05 -23.43 -11.51
CA LEU A 383 3.32 -22.42 -10.75
C LEU A 383 3.20 -22.81 -9.28
N ARG A 384 3.02 -24.12 -9.01
CA ARG A 384 2.95 -24.70 -7.66
C ARG A 384 4.21 -24.44 -6.85
N ASP A 385 5.37 -24.58 -7.50
CA ASP A 385 6.68 -24.41 -6.86
C ASP A 385 6.92 -22.91 -6.57
N PHE A 386 6.48 -22.02 -7.48
CA PHE A 386 6.54 -20.58 -7.25
C PHE A 386 5.60 -20.13 -6.13
N THR A 387 4.34 -20.60 -6.07
CA THR A 387 3.42 -20.30 -4.96
C THR A 387 3.97 -20.76 -3.61
N ARG A 388 4.51 -21.99 -3.55
CA ARG A 388 5.14 -22.52 -2.33
C ARG A 388 6.43 -21.76 -1.97
N PHE A 389 7.19 -21.26 -2.96
CA PHE A 389 8.32 -20.36 -2.71
C PHE A 389 7.87 -18.99 -2.20
N ALA A 390 6.82 -18.39 -2.75
CA ALA A 390 6.30 -17.11 -2.27
C ALA A 390 5.88 -17.21 -0.80
N ILE A 391 5.10 -18.23 -0.45
CA ILE A 391 4.66 -18.50 0.93
C ILE A 391 5.85 -18.69 1.89
N VAL A 392 6.71 -19.68 1.62
CA VAL A 392 7.72 -20.13 2.60
C VAL A 392 9.00 -19.29 2.55
N ASN A 393 9.41 -18.83 1.37
CA ASN A 393 10.70 -18.18 1.16
C ASN A 393 10.60 -16.65 1.04
N GLU A 394 9.58 -16.09 0.36
CA GLU A 394 9.43 -14.63 0.20
C GLU A 394 8.68 -14.00 1.39
N PHE A 395 7.65 -14.68 1.92
CA PHE A 395 6.83 -14.22 3.05
C PHE A 395 6.96 -15.08 4.33
N ASN A 396 8.01 -15.90 4.43
CA ASN A 396 8.47 -16.54 5.67
C ASN A 396 7.43 -17.43 6.39
N GLY A 397 6.45 -17.96 5.66
CA GLY A 397 5.41 -18.86 6.18
C GLY A 397 5.87 -20.29 6.42
N ASP A 398 5.07 -21.04 7.17
CA ASP A 398 5.23 -22.48 7.38
C ASP A 398 4.99 -23.27 6.06
N GLU A 399 5.47 -24.51 5.95
CA GLU A 399 5.21 -25.34 4.77
C GLU A 399 3.70 -25.64 4.65
N PRO A 400 3.01 -25.17 3.60
CA PRO A 400 1.55 -25.30 3.47
C PRO A 400 1.13 -26.75 3.21
N ASP A 401 -0.07 -27.11 3.68
CA ASP A 401 -0.70 -28.41 3.35
C ASP A 401 -0.76 -28.56 1.81
N PRO A 402 -0.40 -29.73 1.24
CA PRO A 402 -0.44 -29.91 -0.21
C PRO A 402 -1.80 -29.56 -0.84
N MET A 403 -2.91 -29.86 -0.15
CA MET A 403 -4.26 -29.51 -0.60
C MET A 403 -4.51 -28.00 -0.65
N LEU A 404 -3.89 -27.23 0.25
CA LEU A 404 -4.00 -25.77 0.27
C LEU A 404 -3.25 -25.14 -0.91
N VAL A 405 -2.07 -25.65 -1.25
CA VAL A 405 -1.36 -25.18 -2.45
C VAL A 405 -2.13 -25.58 -3.71
N ASP A 406 -2.62 -26.83 -3.79
CA ASP A 406 -3.41 -27.30 -4.93
C ASP A 406 -4.70 -26.49 -5.11
N ALA A 407 -5.30 -26.00 -4.01
CA ALA A 407 -6.43 -25.08 -4.01
C ALA A 407 -6.06 -23.70 -4.58
N ILE A 408 -4.98 -23.08 -4.10
CA ILE A 408 -4.48 -21.79 -4.62
C ILE A 408 -4.15 -21.92 -6.12
N ILE A 409 -3.57 -23.05 -6.56
CA ILE A 409 -3.31 -23.32 -7.98
C ILE A 409 -4.62 -23.51 -8.76
N ALA A 410 -5.64 -24.17 -8.22
CA ALA A 410 -6.95 -24.27 -8.86
C ALA A 410 -7.58 -22.89 -9.08
N TYR A 411 -7.59 -22.03 -8.05
CA TYR A 411 -8.13 -20.67 -8.14
C TYR A 411 -7.34 -19.77 -9.11
N MET A 412 -6.01 -19.73 -9.01
CA MET A 412 -5.20 -18.95 -9.95
C MET A 412 -5.31 -19.44 -11.40
N ASN A 413 -5.57 -20.73 -11.62
CA ASN A 413 -5.81 -21.24 -12.98
C ASN A 413 -7.13 -20.73 -13.58
N GLU A 414 -8.11 -20.29 -12.78
CA GLU A 414 -9.34 -19.72 -13.30
C GLU A 414 -9.14 -18.32 -13.89
N PHE A 415 -8.13 -17.56 -13.42
CA PHE A 415 -7.86 -16.18 -13.83
C PHE A 415 -7.67 -16.07 -15.35
N ASP A 416 -8.63 -15.45 -16.03
CA ASP A 416 -8.59 -15.24 -17.48
C ASP A 416 -7.98 -13.89 -17.88
N PHE A 417 -7.65 -13.75 -19.16
CA PHE A 417 -7.41 -12.43 -19.76
C PHE A 417 -8.74 -11.69 -19.95
N LEU A 418 -8.70 -10.35 -19.91
CA LEU A 418 -9.84 -9.56 -20.36
C LEU A 418 -10.10 -9.83 -21.86
N PRO A 419 -11.34 -10.16 -22.28
CA PRO A 419 -11.68 -10.26 -23.69
C PRO A 419 -11.40 -8.94 -24.42
N ASN A 420 -10.77 -8.99 -25.59
CA ASN A 420 -10.45 -7.79 -26.37
C ASN A 420 -11.23 -7.79 -27.69
N ARG A 421 -12.05 -6.75 -27.90
CA ARG A 421 -12.92 -6.60 -29.09
C ARG A 421 -12.17 -6.40 -30.41
N TYR A 422 -10.89 -6.07 -30.38
CA TYR A 422 -10.07 -5.76 -31.56
C TYR A 422 -9.21 -6.94 -32.04
N LEU A 423 -9.16 -8.04 -31.28
CA LEU A 423 -8.37 -9.22 -31.62
C LEU A 423 -9.20 -10.30 -32.33
N ASN A 424 -8.53 -11.06 -33.19
CA ASN A 424 -8.94 -12.37 -33.68
C ASN A 424 -8.46 -13.47 -32.71
N ARG A 425 -8.93 -14.71 -32.90
CA ARG A 425 -8.52 -15.88 -32.08
C ARG A 425 -7.04 -16.27 -32.21
N ASP A 426 -6.33 -15.74 -33.20
CA ASP A 426 -4.89 -15.92 -33.44
C ASP A 426 -4.04 -14.73 -32.96
N GLY A 427 -4.65 -13.75 -32.27
CA GLY A 427 -3.99 -12.54 -31.78
C GLY A 427 -3.77 -11.44 -32.82
N THR A 428 -4.18 -11.63 -34.09
CA THR A 428 -4.11 -10.56 -35.11
C THR A 428 -5.23 -9.51 -34.91
N LEU A 429 -5.04 -8.30 -35.44
CA LEU A 429 -6.10 -7.28 -35.42
C LEU A 429 -7.25 -7.62 -36.38
N ASN A 430 -8.48 -7.35 -35.94
CA ASN A 430 -9.69 -7.50 -36.74
C ASN A 430 -10.12 -6.18 -37.43
N GLU A 431 -11.21 -6.23 -38.21
CA GLU A 431 -11.70 -5.07 -38.99
C GLU A 431 -12.20 -3.90 -38.12
N GLN A 432 -12.56 -4.15 -36.86
CA GLN A 432 -12.99 -3.10 -35.91
C GLN A 432 -11.81 -2.32 -35.31
N ALA A 433 -10.57 -2.82 -35.46
CA ALA A 433 -9.38 -2.19 -34.90
C ALA A 433 -9.13 -0.77 -35.45
N PRO A 434 -8.53 0.14 -34.66
CA PRO A 434 -8.12 1.46 -35.12
C PRO A 434 -7.19 1.43 -36.35
N ALA A 435 -7.32 2.45 -37.21
CA ALA A 435 -6.62 2.50 -38.49
C ALA A 435 -5.13 2.84 -38.38
N ASP A 436 -4.69 3.39 -37.24
CA ASP A 436 -3.31 3.55 -36.77
C ASP A 436 -2.77 2.25 -36.16
N ALA A 437 -3.54 1.56 -35.31
CA ALA A 437 -3.16 0.24 -34.79
C ALA A 437 -2.84 -0.76 -35.92
N ARG A 438 -3.65 -0.80 -37.00
CA ARG A 438 -3.36 -1.61 -38.21
C ARG A 438 -2.16 -1.13 -39.06
N ARG A 439 -1.59 0.05 -38.77
CA ARG A 439 -0.28 0.46 -39.31
C ARG A 439 0.83 0.06 -38.34
N GLY A 440 0.60 0.21 -37.04
CA GLY A 440 1.48 -0.27 -35.98
C GLY A 440 1.77 -1.76 -36.04
N GLU A 441 0.76 -2.58 -36.33
CA GLU A 441 0.90 -4.04 -36.53
C GLU A 441 2.01 -4.37 -37.54
N LYS A 442 2.04 -3.64 -38.67
CA LYS A 442 3.03 -3.82 -39.74
C LYS A 442 4.44 -3.39 -39.33
N ILE A 443 4.55 -2.51 -38.33
CA ILE A 443 5.83 -2.06 -37.74
C ILE A 443 6.27 -3.07 -36.67
N PHE A 444 5.33 -3.57 -35.86
CA PHE A 444 5.52 -4.56 -34.82
C PHE A 444 6.00 -5.91 -35.38
N THR A 445 5.51 -6.32 -36.55
CA THR A 445 5.99 -7.50 -37.28
C THR A 445 7.22 -7.23 -38.16
N ARG A 446 7.69 -5.99 -38.31
CA ARG A 446 8.79 -5.63 -39.22
C ARG A 446 10.14 -6.13 -38.68
N PRO A 447 10.92 -6.92 -39.44
CA PRO A 447 12.31 -7.20 -39.11
C PRO A 447 13.16 -5.92 -39.08
N PHE A 448 13.94 -5.72 -38.01
CA PHE A 448 14.88 -4.61 -37.89
C PHE A 448 16.34 -5.14 -37.93
N PRO A 449 17.18 -4.67 -38.87
CA PRO A 449 18.60 -5.05 -38.91
C PRO A 449 19.35 -4.77 -37.60
N GLN A 450 18.99 -3.68 -36.90
CA GLN A 450 19.55 -3.30 -35.60
C GLN A 450 19.19 -4.29 -34.47
N MET A 451 18.17 -5.12 -34.67
CA MET A 451 17.76 -6.21 -33.77
C MET A 451 18.17 -7.58 -34.34
N ASN A 452 19.26 -7.64 -35.12
CA ASN A 452 19.73 -8.84 -35.83
C ASN A 452 18.67 -9.50 -36.75
N GLY A 453 17.74 -8.71 -37.30
CA GLY A 453 16.63 -9.19 -38.13
C GLY A 453 15.41 -9.66 -37.34
N MET A 454 15.38 -9.49 -36.01
CA MET A 454 14.18 -9.72 -35.20
C MET A 454 13.18 -8.56 -35.31
N SER A 455 11.97 -8.80 -34.81
CA SER A 455 10.84 -7.85 -34.73
C SER A 455 10.24 -7.86 -33.34
N CYS A 456 9.32 -6.94 -33.00
CA CYS A 456 8.60 -6.98 -31.73
C CYS A 456 7.82 -8.30 -31.58
N ALA A 457 7.20 -8.75 -32.68
CA ALA A 457 6.48 -10.02 -32.77
C ALA A 457 7.36 -11.28 -32.63
N THR A 458 8.70 -11.15 -32.60
CA THR A 458 9.61 -12.28 -32.40
C THR A 458 9.62 -12.76 -30.95
N CYS A 459 9.42 -11.85 -29.98
CA CYS A 459 9.27 -12.19 -28.56
C CYS A 459 7.81 -12.08 -28.11
N HIS A 460 7.08 -11.07 -28.58
CA HIS A 460 5.65 -10.89 -28.28
C HIS A 460 4.78 -11.53 -29.36
N ILE A 461 4.80 -12.86 -29.43
CA ILE A 461 4.16 -13.66 -30.49
C ILE A 461 2.62 -13.58 -30.36
N PRO A 462 1.88 -12.98 -31.32
CA PRO A 462 0.43 -12.75 -31.16
C PRO A 462 -0.38 -14.04 -30.92
N SER A 463 -0.06 -15.10 -31.67
CA SER A 463 -0.71 -16.42 -31.58
C SER A 463 -0.32 -17.25 -30.36
N ALA A 464 0.56 -16.74 -29.49
CA ALA A 464 0.95 -17.33 -28.22
C ALA A 464 0.79 -16.32 -27.08
N ASN A 465 -0.38 -15.67 -27.00
CA ASN A 465 -0.72 -14.69 -25.96
C ASN A 465 0.32 -13.55 -25.80
N PHE A 466 0.95 -13.12 -26.90
CA PHE A 466 1.99 -12.09 -26.93
C PHE A 466 3.22 -12.39 -26.05
N VAL A 467 3.61 -13.67 -25.95
CA VAL A 467 4.79 -14.12 -25.18
C VAL A 467 5.49 -15.31 -25.90
N ASP A 468 6.82 -15.38 -25.79
CA ASP A 468 7.66 -16.47 -26.36
C ASP A 468 8.19 -17.44 -25.28
N HIS A 469 7.80 -17.23 -24.03
CA HIS A 469 8.19 -17.95 -22.82
C HIS A 469 9.68 -17.92 -22.47
N LYS A 470 10.48 -17.04 -23.10
CA LYS A 470 11.93 -16.95 -22.92
C LYS A 470 12.33 -15.73 -22.10
N ARG A 471 13.64 -15.63 -21.83
CA ARG A 471 14.29 -14.52 -21.13
C ARG A 471 15.21 -13.76 -22.07
N HIS A 472 15.16 -12.43 -22.04
CA HIS A 472 15.94 -11.54 -22.89
C HIS A 472 16.54 -10.40 -22.06
N ASP A 473 17.77 -10.00 -22.37
CA ASP A 473 18.32 -8.72 -21.90
C ASP A 473 17.95 -7.64 -22.94
N VAL A 474 16.99 -6.79 -22.58
CA VAL A 474 16.55 -5.64 -23.39
C VAL A 474 17.22 -4.33 -22.96
N GLY A 475 18.25 -4.39 -22.11
CA GLY A 475 19.03 -3.23 -21.69
C GLY A 475 18.57 -2.53 -20.42
N THR A 476 17.44 -2.91 -19.82
CA THR A 476 16.81 -2.18 -18.71
C THR A 476 17.39 -2.50 -17.33
N VAL A 477 17.76 -3.77 -17.06
CA VAL A 477 18.36 -4.17 -15.77
C VAL A 477 19.74 -3.55 -15.58
N LYS A 478 20.04 -3.05 -14.38
CA LYS A 478 21.28 -2.33 -14.04
C LYS A 478 22.17 -3.18 -13.13
N GLY A 479 23.46 -2.87 -13.04
CA GLY A 479 24.31 -3.31 -11.93
C GLY A 479 25.01 -4.68 -12.03
N SER A 480 24.99 -5.35 -13.19
CA SER A 480 25.77 -6.59 -13.38
C SER A 480 27.22 -6.34 -13.82
N GLU A 481 28.09 -7.31 -13.59
CA GLU A 481 29.44 -7.37 -14.19
C GLU A 481 29.38 -7.44 -15.73
N PRO A 482 30.45 -7.03 -16.45
CA PRO A 482 30.57 -7.25 -17.88
C PRO A 482 30.40 -8.73 -18.25
N PHE A 483 29.67 -9.00 -19.33
CA PHE A 483 29.37 -10.36 -19.83
C PHE A 483 28.52 -11.25 -18.90
N SER A 484 28.02 -10.75 -17.76
CA SER A 484 26.97 -11.43 -16.99
C SER A 484 25.70 -11.63 -17.82
N ARG A 485 24.93 -12.68 -17.48
CA ARG A 485 23.63 -13.01 -18.09
C ARG A 485 22.44 -12.68 -17.16
N ASP A 486 22.70 -12.14 -15.98
CA ASP A 486 21.71 -11.97 -14.91
C ASP A 486 20.70 -10.84 -15.21
N ARG A 487 21.00 -10.02 -16.22
CA ARG A 487 20.13 -8.98 -16.78
C ARG A 487 18.92 -9.51 -17.56
N ALA A 488 18.90 -10.81 -17.90
CA ALA A 488 17.88 -11.38 -18.77
C ALA A 488 16.57 -11.66 -18.02
N LEU A 489 15.53 -10.88 -18.32
CA LEU A 489 14.19 -11.03 -17.74
C LEU A 489 13.22 -11.71 -18.70
N LYS A 490 12.18 -12.33 -18.17
CA LYS A 490 11.20 -13.05 -18.97
C LYS A 490 10.34 -12.07 -19.80
N THR A 491 10.05 -12.40 -21.05
CA THR A 491 9.03 -11.73 -21.86
C THR A 491 7.68 -11.73 -21.11
N GLN A 492 7.09 -10.55 -20.91
CA GLN A 492 5.74 -10.41 -20.37
C GLN A 492 4.72 -10.44 -21.52
N THR A 493 3.48 -10.86 -21.24
CA THR A 493 2.40 -10.70 -22.23
C THR A 493 2.09 -9.22 -22.46
N LEU A 494 1.55 -8.89 -23.63
CA LEU A 494 0.96 -7.58 -23.91
C LEU A 494 -0.55 -7.55 -23.62
N LEU A 495 -1.21 -8.69 -23.39
CA LEU A 495 -2.66 -8.73 -23.12
C LEU A 495 -2.97 -8.03 -21.78
N GLY A 496 -3.95 -7.13 -21.78
CA GLY A 496 -4.33 -6.35 -20.61
C GLY A 496 -3.34 -5.27 -20.17
N ILE A 497 -2.15 -5.15 -20.80
CA ILE A 497 -1.05 -4.28 -20.37
C ILE A 497 -1.44 -2.79 -20.36
N ARG A 498 -2.43 -2.36 -21.16
CA ARG A 498 -2.94 -0.98 -21.16
C ARG A 498 -3.41 -0.52 -19.78
N HIS A 499 -3.80 -1.48 -18.93
CA HIS A 499 -4.40 -1.26 -17.62
C HIS A 499 -3.41 -1.49 -16.46
N THR A 500 -2.11 -1.68 -16.75
CA THR A 500 -1.05 -1.93 -15.74
C THR A 500 0.15 -0.97 -15.84
N PRO A 501 -0.01 0.36 -15.89
CA PRO A 501 1.11 1.29 -15.77
C PRO A 501 1.65 1.35 -14.32
N PRO A 502 2.95 1.66 -14.11
CA PRO A 502 4.01 1.90 -15.10
C PRO A 502 4.62 0.60 -15.66
N TYR A 503 5.61 0.72 -16.54
CA TYR A 503 6.08 -0.36 -17.41
C TYR A 503 7.56 -0.74 -17.25
N PHE A 504 7.88 -1.95 -17.74
CA PHE A 504 9.09 -2.75 -17.46
C PHE A 504 9.05 -3.47 -16.11
N HIS A 505 10.20 -3.69 -15.48
CA HIS A 505 10.33 -4.45 -14.23
C HIS A 505 10.62 -3.55 -13.03
N ASP A 506 11.23 -2.39 -13.29
CA ASP A 506 11.49 -1.30 -12.34
C ASP A 506 10.47 -0.16 -12.51
N GLY A 507 9.46 -0.32 -13.38
CA GLY A 507 8.42 0.67 -13.68
C GLY A 507 8.97 2.02 -14.12
N SER A 508 10.12 2.01 -14.79
CA SER A 508 10.89 3.21 -15.15
C SER A 508 10.24 4.08 -16.23
N HIS A 509 9.15 3.61 -16.85
CA HIS A 509 8.47 4.26 -17.98
C HIS A 509 6.97 4.32 -17.68
N ALA A 510 6.37 5.51 -17.65
CA ALA A 510 4.98 5.72 -17.20
C ALA A 510 3.94 5.37 -18.29
N THR A 511 4.32 5.42 -19.57
CA THR A 511 3.41 5.17 -20.71
C THR A 511 3.95 4.12 -21.68
N LEU A 512 3.05 3.44 -22.40
CA LEU A 512 3.42 2.55 -23.53
C LEU A 512 4.09 3.31 -24.68
N ARG A 513 3.88 4.63 -24.73
CA ARG A 513 4.60 5.54 -25.61
C ARG A 513 6.08 5.66 -25.23
N GLU A 514 6.39 5.88 -23.95
CA GLU A 514 7.77 5.88 -23.44
C GLU A 514 8.46 4.52 -23.66
N VAL A 515 7.76 3.40 -23.46
CA VAL A 515 8.28 2.06 -23.80
C VAL A 515 8.63 1.95 -25.28
N SER A 516 7.76 2.43 -26.16
CA SER A 516 8.00 2.45 -27.61
C SER A 516 9.20 3.35 -27.98
N GLU A 517 9.32 4.50 -27.31
CA GLU A 517 10.47 5.42 -27.44
C GLU A 517 11.77 4.79 -26.94
N TYR A 518 11.75 4.05 -25.83
CA TYR A 518 12.89 3.29 -25.32
C TYR A 518 13.43 2.33 -26.38
N PHE A 519 12.58 1.46 -26.94
CA PHE A 519 13.01 0.50 -27.96
C PHE A 519 13.53 1.19 -29.23
N ASN A 520 12.88 2.27 -29.69
CA ASN A 520 13.34 3.06 -30.83
C ASN A 520 14.73 3.68 -30.59
N ASN A 521 14.97 4.22 -29.40
CA ASN A 521 16.21 4.91 -29.06
C ASN A 521 17.36 3.93 -28.74
N TYR A 522 17.09 2.89 -27.96
CA TYR A 522 18.08 1.89 -27.51
C TYR A 522 18.65 1.09 -28.69
N TYR A 523 17.76 0.53 -29.53
CA TYR A 523 18.17 -0.18 -30.75
C TYR A 523 18.37 0.74 -31.96
N LYS A 524 18.18 2.07 -31.82
CA LYS A 524 18.34 3.06 -32.90
C LYS A 524 17.55 2.67 -34.16
N LEU A 525 16.28 2.31 -33.97
CA LEU A 525 15.41 1.77 -35.02
C LEU A 525 15.10 2.78 -36.13
N GLY A 526 15.14 4.08 -35.79
CA GLY A 526 14.93 5.17 -36.74
C GLY A 526 13.46 5.43 -37.09
N LEU A 527 12.53 5.02 -36.21
CA LEU A 527 11.10 5.22 -36.42
C LEU A 527 10.78 6.72 -36.49
N SER A 528 10.03 7.12 -37.52
CA SER A 528 9.44 8.45 -37.57
C SER A 528 8.43 8.66 -36.42
N ALA A 529 8.19 9.91 -36.03
CA ALA A 529 7.22 10.22 -34.97
C ALA A 529 5.79 9.68 -35.25
N ARG A 530 5.45 9.46 -36.53
CA ARG A 530 4.20 8.81 -36.95
C ARG A 530 4.26 7.29 -36.79
N GLU A 531 5.32 6.62 -37.27
CA GLU A 531 5.50 5.18 -37.04
C GLU A 531 5.50 4.83 -35.55
N LEU A 532 6.09 5.70 -34.74
CA LEU A 532 6.16 5.53 -33.30
C LEU A 532 4.80 5.68 -32.61
N ALA A 533 3.97 6.62 -33.09
CA ALA A 533 2.57 6.74 -32.66
C ALA A 533 1.71 5.56 -33.14
N ASP A 534 1.87 5.13 -34.41
CA ASP A 534 1.17 3.98 -34.97
C ASP A 534 1.52 2.69 -34.19
N LEU A 535 2.80 2.47 -33.87
CA LEU A 535 3.28 1.36 -33.04
C LEU A 535 2.73 1.43 -31.60
N THR A 536 2.71 2.60 -30.99
CA THR A 536 2.10 2.80 -29.66
C THR A 536 0.63 2.41 -29.68
N ALA A 537 -0.12 2.89 -30.68
CA ALA A 537 -1.54 2.58 -30.86
C ALA A 537 -1.81 1.08 -31.07
N TYR A 538 -0.89 0.34 -31.71
CA TYR A 538 -0.97 -1.12 -31.78
C TYR A 538 -0.83 -1.77 -30.40
N VAL A 539 0.21 -1.42 -29.64
CA VAL A 539 0.45 -2.00 -28.30
C VAL A 539 -0.70 -1.67 -27.34
N GLU A 540 -1.21 -0.44 -27.38
CA GLU A 540 -2.42 -0.04 -26.64
C GLU A 540 -3.67 -0.82 -27.09
N THR A 541 -3.83 -1.09 -28.39
CA THR A 541 -5.01 -1.81 -28.93
C THR A 541 -4.99 -3.29 -28.57
N VAL A 542 -3.85 -3.99 -28.70
CA VAL A 542 -3.76 -5.42 -28.33
C VAL A 542 -3.79 -5.61 -26.81
N GLY A 543 -3.28 -4.63 -26.07
CA GLY A 543 -3.26 -4.61 -24.61
C GLY A 543 -4.52 -4.09 -23.93
N ASP A 544 -5.56 -3.78 -24.70
CA ASP A 544 -6.85 -3.36 -24.16
C ASP A 544 -7.70 -4.55 -23.67
N GLY A 545 -8.81 -4.25 -23.01
CA GLY A 545 -9.76 -5.24 -22.49
C GLY A 545 -11.17 -4.65 -22.33
N ILE A 546 -12.19 -5.49 -22.52
CA ILE A 546 -13.60 -5.10 -22.36
C ILE A 546 -13.93 -5.02 -20.86
N ASP A 547 -14.44 -3.85 -20.46
CA ASP A 547 -14.84 -3.47 -19.09
C ASP A 547 -13.75 -3.84 -18.05
N PRO A 548 -12.59 -3.15 -18.02
CA PRO A 548 -11.44 -3.56 -17.22
C PRO A 548 -11.62 -3.37 -15.70
N MET A 549 -12.63 -2.58 -15.30
CA MET A 549 -13.00 -2.32 -13.91
C MET A 549 -14.46 -2.78 -13.69
N GLU A 550 -14.82 -3.06 -12.45
CA GLU A 550 -16.19 -3.40 -12.06
C GLU A 550 -17.06 -2.13 -12.02
N ASP A 551 -18.27 -2.19 -12.62
CA ASP A 551 -19.26 -1.09 -12.60
C ASP A 551 -19.94 -0.89 -11.23
N THR A 552 -19.44 -1.55 -10.19
CA THR A 552 -19.99 -1.51 -8.83
C THR A 552 -19.38 -0.38 -8.00
N VAL A 553 -20.25 0.35 -7.29
CA VAL A 553 -19.83 1.05 -6.07
C VAL A 553 -19.33 -0.02 -5.08
N HIS A 554 -18.22 0.23 -4.39
CA HIS A 554 -17.75 -0.67 -3.34
C HIS A 554 -18.80 -0.76 -2.23
N THR A 555 -19.35 -1.95 -2.05
CA THR A 555 -20.36 -2.31 -1.05
C THR A 555 -19.79 -3.43 -0.19
N LEU A 556 -20.15 -3.42 1.10
CA LEU A 556 -19.72 -4.47 2.02
C LEU A 556 -20.30 -5.85 1.62
N GLU A 557 -21.42 -5.88 0.90
CA GLU A 557 -22.03 -7.10 0.36
C GLU A 557 -21.02 -7.94 -0.44
N ALA A 558 -20.19 -7.31 -1.27
CA ALA A 558 -19.23 -8.04 -2.11
C ALA A 558 -18.19 -8.81 -1.28
N GLU A 559 -17.53 -8.14 -0.34
CA GLU A 559 -16.56 -8.79 0.58
C GLU A 559 -17.29 -9.82 1.48
N MET A 560 -18.51 -9.53 1.94
CA MET A 560 -19.30 -10.45 2.77
C MET A 560 -19.84 -11.67 2.00
N GLN A 561 -20.03 -11.56 0.68
CA GLN A 561 -20.36 -12.68 -0.20
C GLN A 561 -19.14 -13.58 -0.42
N GLU A 562 -17.95 -12.99 -0.60
CA GLU A 562 -16.68 -13.71 -0.66
C GLU A 562 -16.48 -14.57 0.61
N PHE A 563 -16.79 -14.05 1.81
CA PHE A 563 -16.73 -14.86 3.04
C PHE A 563 -17.74 -16.01 3.10
N SER A 564 -18.90 -15.88 2.44
CA SER A 564 -19.86 -16.98 2.30
C SER A 564 -19.35 -18.05 1.33
N PHE A 565 -18.63 -17.67 0.28
CA PHE A 565 -17.94 -18.61 -0.61
C PHE A 565 -16.78 -19.31 0.10
N PHE A 566 -15.94 -18.60 0.85
CA PHE A 566 -14.86 -19.19 1.67
C PHE A 566 -15.38 -20.30 2.60
N LEU A 567 -16.59 -20.10 3.17
CA LEU A 567 -17.24 -21.05 4.07
C LEU A 567 -17.94 -22.22 3.36
N SER A 568 -18.04 -22.23 2.02
CA SER A 568 -18.54 -23.40 1.25
C SER A 568 -17.56 -24.58 1.26
N ALA A 569 -16.27 -24.32 1.43
CA ALA A 569 -15.24 -25.34 1.55
C ALA A 569 -15.32 -26.16 2.85
N PHE A 570 -16.08 -25.72 3.86
CA PHE A 570 -16.13 -26.34 5.19
C PHE A 570 -16.55 -27.82 5.15
N GLU A 571 -17.68 -28.15 4.51
CA GLU A 571 -18.17 -29.53 4.40
C GLU A 571 -17.15 -30.44 3.72
N PHE A 572 -16.49 -29.96 2.66
CA PHE A 572 -15.42 -30.69 1.99
C PHE A 572 -14.22 -30.93 2.91
N LEU A 573 -13.79 -29.93 3.69
CA LEU A 573 -12.66 -30.07 4.61
C LEU A 573 -12.98 -31.01 5.80
N ASP A 574 -14.22 -31.01 6.30
CA ASP A 574 -14.69 -31.92 7.34
C ASP A 574 -14.68 -33.38 6.83
N ASP A 575 -15.26 -33.62 5.64
CA ASP A 575 -15.27 -34.93 4.96
C ASP A 575 -13.85 -35.41 4.57
N LYS A 576 -12.93 -34.50 4.23
CA LYS A 576 -11.50 -34.82 4.00
C LYS A 576 -10.67 -34.93 5.28
N ASN A 577 -11.27 -34.74 6.45
CA ASN A 577 -10.61 -34.74 7.76
C ASN A 577 -9.39 -33.80 7.80
N LYS A 578 -9.60 -32.54 7.41
CA LYS A 578 -8.57 -31.48 7.33
C LYS A 578 -8.80 -30.40 8.41
N PRO A 579 -8.61 -30.71 9.71
CA PRO A 579 -8.91 -29.77 10.79
C PRO A 579 -8.14 -28.46 10.63
N ASP A 580 -6.84 -28.45 10.41
CA ASP A 580 -6.08 -27.19 10.39
C ASP A 580 -6.44 -26.26 9.22
N LEU A 581 -6.95 -26.81 8.12
CA LEU A 581 -7.53 -26.02 7.03
C LEU A 581 -8.92 -25.45 7.41
N MET A 582 -9.77 -26.19 8.13
CA MET A 582 -11.01 -25.61 8.68
C MET A 582 -10.69 -24.46 9.65
N GLY A 583 -9.66 -24.63 10.47
CA GLY A 583 -9.16 -23.58 11.37
C GLY A 583 -8.64 -22.35 10.61
N LEU A 584 -7.92 -22.56 9.51
CA LEU A 584 -7.48 -21.49 8.62
C LEU A 584 -8.68 -20.71 8.06
N THR A 585 -9.67 -21.41 7.46
CA THR A 585 -10.91 -20.79 6.96
C THR A 585 -11.61 -19.96 8.02
N PHE A 586 -11.80 -20.49 9.24
CA PHE A 586 -12.44 -19.74 10.33
C PHE A 586 -11.66 -18.49 10.74
N ARG A 587 -10.32 -18.58 10.88
CA ARG A 587 -9.50 -17.42 11.27
C ARG A 587 -9.40 -16.36 10.17
N THR A 588 -9.35 -16.75 8.89
CA THR A 588 -9.44 -15.82 7.76
C THR A 588 -10.75 -15.04 7.81
N ILE A 589 -11.91 -15.73 7.84
CA ILE A 589 -13.23 -15.09 7.87
C ILE A 589 -13.38 -14.18 9.10
N ALA A 590 -12.95 -14.63 10.28
CA ALA A 590 -13.02 -13.83 11.51
C ALA A 590 -12.12 -12.59 11.45
N THR A 591 -11.03 -12.61 10.68
CA THR A 591 -10.09 -11.49 10.52
C THR A 591 -10.59 -10.49 9.46
N GLU A 592 -11.00 -10.96 8.29
CA GLU A 592 -11.52 -10.10 7.22
C GLU A 592 -12.80 -9.36 7.64
N ILE A 593 -13.71 -10.01 8.38
CA ILE A 593 -14.89 -9.34 8.95
C ILE A 593 -14.47 -8.21 9.92
N ARG A 594 -13.37 -8.38 10.69
CA ARG A 594 -12.86 -7.35 11.61
C ARG A 594 -12.18 -6.19 10.90
N ALA A 595 -11.56 -6.44 9.75
CA ALA A 595 -11.03 -5.40 8.88
C ALA A 595 -12.16 -4.59 8.22
N HIS A 596 -13.12 -5.28 7.59
CA HIS A 596 -14.16 -4.66 6.77
C HIS A 596 -15.38 -4.14 7.54
N LYS A 597 -15.55 -4.42 8.84
CA LYS A 597 -16.70 -3.90 9.61
C LYS A 597 -16.78 -2.36 9.71
N TRP A 598 -15.73 -1.65 9.34
CA TRP A 598 -15.69 -0.17 9.28
C TRP A 598 -16.18 0.40 7.94
N ASP A 599 -16.37 -0.45 6.92
CA ASP A 599 -16.97 -0.08 5.63
C ASP A 599 -18.52 -0.07 5.67
N LEU A 600 -19.11 -0.45 6.82
CA LEU A 600 -20.55 -0.33 7.08
C LEU A 600 -21.05 1.10 6.87
N GLN A 601 -22.10 1.23 6.05
CA GLN A 601 -22.82 2.50 5.87
C GLN A 601 -23.77 2.78 7.05
N ASP A 602 -24.32 1.73 7.68
CA ASP A 602 -25.12 1.82 8.91
C ASP A 602 -24.45 1.07 10.07
N TYR A 603 -23.93 1.85 11.02
CA TYR A 603 -23.23 1.36 12.21
C TYR A 603 -24.13 0.65 13.23
N THR A 604 -25.47 0.72 13.09
CA THR A 604 -26.38 -0.07 13.93
C THR A 604 -26.27 -1.59 13.66
N HIS A 605 -25.77 -1.98 12.49
CA HIS A 605 -25.50 -3.38 12.13
C HIS A 605 -24.10 -3.85 12.57
N LEU A 606 -23.24 -3.00 13.15
CA LEU A 606 -21.90 -3.38 13.64
C LEU A 606 -21.91 -4.60 14.59
N PRO A 607 -22.87 -4.75 15.53
CA PRO A 607 -22.95 -5.94 16.39
C PRO A 607 -23.24 -7.26 15.63
N VAL A 608 -23.80 -7.19 14.41
CA VAL A 608 -24.00 -8.38 13.57
C VAL A 608 -22.65 -8.91 13.09
N LEU A 609 -21.78 -8.03 12.60
CA LEU A 609 -20.45 -8.40 12.11
C LEU A 609 -19.54 -8.87 13.25
N ASP A 610 -19.56 -8.17 14.38
CA ASP A 610 -18.84 -8.64 15.57
C ASP A 610 -19.33 -10.03 16.03
N LYS A 611 -20.64 -10.31 15.94
CA LYS A 611 -21.18 -11.65 16.23
C LYS A 611 -20.81 -12.70 15.17
N MET A 612 -20.75 -12.34 13.89
CA MET A 612 -20.30 -13.25 12.82
C MET A 612 -18.83 -13.65 13.00
N ALA A 613 -17.95 -12.71 13.38
CA ALA A 613 -16.56 -13.02 13.71
C ALA A 613 -16.44 -13.89 14.97
N GLU A 614 -17.22 -13.61 16.04
CA GLU A 614 -17.24 -14.42 17.27
C GLU A 614 -17.67 -15.87 17.00
N LEU A 615 -18.63 -16.11 16.10
CA LEU A 615 -19.06 -17.46 15.71
C LEU A 615 -17.93 -18.27 15.05
N MET A 616 -17.03 -17.61 14.32
CA MET A 616 -15.86 -18.24 13.69
C MET A 616 -14.72 -18.46 14.69
N ASP A 617 -14.48 -17.54 15.64
CA ASP A 617 -13.56 -17.80 16.76
C ASP A 617 -14.01 -19.05 17.56
N GLN A 618 -15.31 -19.16 17.83
CA GLN A 618 -15.91 -20.30 18.53
C GLN A 618 -15.78 -21.59 17.72
N ALA A 619 -15.80 -21.52 16.38
CA ALA A 619 -15.60 -22.67 15.52
C ALA A 619 -14.13 -23.15 15.56
N ASP A 620 -13.15 -22.26 15.48
CA ASP A 620 -11.72 -22.61 15.67
C ASP A 620 -11.40 -23.04 17.12
N ALA A 621 -12.19 -22.60 18.11
CA ALA A 621 -12.13 -23.13 19.47
C ALA A 621 -12.65 -24.57 19.56
N ALA A 622 -13.86 -24.86 19.07
CA ALA A 622 -14.47 -26.20 19.05
C ALA A 622 -13.63 -27.22 18.25
N ARG A 623 -13.00 -26.75 17.17
CA ARG A 623 -12.04 -27.50 16.34
C ARG A 623 -10.85 -28.04 17.14
N LYS A 624 -10.30 -27.28 18.09
CA LYS A 624 -9.15 -27.70 18.92
C LYS A 624 -9.48 -28.87 19.84
N THR A 625 -10.76 -29.22 19.97
CA THR A 625 -11.29 -30.40 20.67
C THR A 625 -11.99 -31.42 19.75
N ASP A 626 -11.88 -31.26 18.43
CA ASP A 626 -12.61 -32.03 17.38
C ASP A 626 -14.14 -32.12 17.61
N ASP A 627 -14.76 -31.09 18.21
CA ASP A 627 -16.22 -31.04 18.38
C ASP A 627 -16.91 -30.59 17.09
N ARG A 628 -17.02 -31.54 16.16
CA ARG A 628 -17.69 -31.37 14.86
C ARG A 628 -19.17 -31.04 15.00
N VAL A 629 -19.82 -31.47 16.07
CA VAL A 629 -21.23 -31.17 16.32
C VAL A 629 -21.40 -29.68 16.66
N THR A 630 -20.49 -29.11 17.44
CA THR A 630 -20.47 -27.68 17.73
C THR A 630 -19.96 -26.86 16.54
N MET A 631 -18.91 -27.29 15.83
CA MET A 631 -18.46 -26.62 14.60
C MET A 631 -19.59 -26.49 13.57
N ARG A 632 -20.27 -27.59 13.22
CA ARG A 632 -21.39 -27.59 12.25
C ARG A 632 -22.54 -26.67 12.68
N LYS A 633 -22.84 -26.59 13.99
CA LYS A 633 -23.86 -25.66 14.53
C LYS A 633 -23.44 -24.19 14.39
N LEU A 634 -22.17 -23.86 14.66
CA LEU A 634 -21.67 -22.49 14.57
C LEU A 634 -21.58 -22.02 13.11
N VAL A 635 -21.16 -22.89 12.19
CA VAL A 635 -21.21 -22.64 10.74
C VAL A 635 -22.64 -22.43 10.25
N ALA A 636 -23.60 -23.24 10.69
CA ALA A 636 -25.01 -23.04 10.36
C ALA A 636 -25.56 -21.71 10.92
N ALA A 637 -25.22 -21.35 12.16
CA ALA A 637 -25.62 -20.09 12.78
C ALA A 637 -25.00 -18.86 12.08
N PHE A 638 -23.76 -18.97 11.58
CA PHE A 638 -23.14 -17.93 10.76
C PHE A 638 -23.89 -17.72 9.44
N ARG A 639 -24.19 -18.80 8.72
CA ARG A 639 -24.95 -18.75 7.45
C ARG A 639 -26.35 -18.16 7.66
N GLU A 640 -27.06 -18.61 8.71
CA GLU A 640 -28.36 -18.04 9.09
C GLU A 640 -28.29 -16.55 9.45
N LEU A 641 -27.22 -16.11 10.12
CA LEU A 641 -27.02 -14.70 10.49
C LEU A 641 -26.69 -13.83 9.26
N TYR A 642 -25.89 -14.33 8.32
CA TYR A 642 -25.63 -13.69 7.03
C TYR A 642 -26.91 -13.56 6.20
N ASP A 643 -27.65 -14.66 5.98
CA ASP A 643 -28.85 -14.68 5.14
C ASP A 643 -29.94 -13.70 5.62
N LYS A 644 -30.08 -13.53 6.93
CA LYS A 644 -31.00 -12.57 7.55
C LYS A 644 -30.58 -11.11 7.37
N ASN A 645 -29.29 -10.83 7.19
CA ASN A 645 -28.74 -9.47 7.21
C ASN A 645 -28.17 -8.97 5.88
N LYS A 646 -27.95 -9.84 4.88
CA LYS A 646 -27.30 -9.49 3.61
C LYS A 646 -27.91 -8.31 2.86
N VAL A 647 -29.20 -8.02 3.03
CA VAL A 647 -29.87 -6.84 2.46
C VAL A 647 -29.38 -5.51 3.09
N PHE A 648 -28.92 -5.53 4.34
CA PHE A 648 -28.35 -4.38 5.07
C PHE A 648 -26.82 -4.33 5.03
N LEU A 649 -26.18 -5.32 4.39
CA LEU A 649 -24.75 -5.31 4.07
C LEU A 649 -24.50 -4.66 2.70
N LYS A 650 -25.55 -4.30 1.95
CA LYS A 650 -25.52 -3.55 0.69
C LYS A 650 -25.19 -2.07 0.90
#